data_AF-A0A8B8JIY7-F1
#
_entry.id   AF-A0A8B8JIY7-F1
#
_cell.length_a   1.000
_cell.length_b   1.000
_cell.length_c   1.000
_cell.angle_alpha   90.00
_cell.angle_beta   90.00
_cell.angle_gamma   90.00
#
_symmetry.space_group_name_H-M   'P 1'
#
loop_
_entity.id
_entity.type
_entity.pdbx_description
1 polymer ?
#
loop_
_entity_poly.entity_id
_entity_poly.type
_entity_poly.pdbx_seq_one_letter_code
_entity_poly.pdbx_strand_id
1 'polypeptide(L)'
;MNYMRAFDELKRLEIFFKDESRHGVSIVDLYELVQHAGNILPRLYLLCTVGSVYLRCKDAPVREVLKDLVEMCRGIQNPIRGLFLRSYLSQVSKDKLPDIGYEYEEGESNGVIDAVEFVLQNFTEMNKLWVRLQHQGPGRIREKKEKERNELRDLVGKNLHVLSQIEGVDLDMYKDTVLPNVLEQVVNCKDELAQFYLMECIIQVFPDEYHLQTLETLLGACPQLQPAVDIKTVLAQLMDRLSNYAASSTEVLPEFLQVEAFTKLSTAIGRVIEAQVDMAIVGAIALHVSLLTFTLRVHPDRLDYVDQVLGSCVKKLSGKPKLDDNRATKQVVALLSAPLDKYNDIVTALTLSNYPRVMDHLDNETNKVMAMVIIQSIMKNNTYISTADKVEVLFELIKGLIVDLDGSNVDEVDEEDFNEEQNSVARLIHMLHNDDPEEMFKIICTVKKHIMSGGPRRLPFTVPSLIFSALRLIRQLQGQDGDVVGEEVPTTPKKIFQLLNETIEALSSVSSPELALRLYLQCAEAANDCDHEPVAYEFFTQAFVLYEEEIADSKAQVTAIHLIIGSLQRMNVFGVENRDTLTHKATGYSAKLLKKPDKCRAVYACSHLFWVDDQDGIKDGERVLLCLKRALRIANAAQEMANVARGSSGPVTLFVEILNKYIYYFEKGNPQITSDTIQGLIELITTEMQSDNASALPVSDAFFAGTLRYIQFQKQKGGILGEKYDPIKV
;
A
#
# COMPACT_ATOMS: atom_id res chain seq x y z
N MET A 1 1.52 -29.04 -42.91
CA MET A 1 0.54 -30.10 -43.25
C MET A 1 1.19 -31.37 -43.82
N ASN A 2 2.24 -31.29 -44.64
CA ASN A 2 2.83 -32.49 -45.28
C ASN A 2 3.66 -33.38 -44.33
N TYR A 3 4.37 -32.81 -43.33
CA TYR A 3 5.17 -33.60 -42.38
C TYR A 3 4.33 -34.53 -41.52
N MET A 4 3.27 -34.01 -40.86
CA MET A 4 2.42 -34.83 -39.97
C MET A 4 1.73 -35.98 -40.73
N ARG A 5 1.28 -35.75 -41.97
CA ARG A 5 0.71 -36.81 -42.80
C ARG A 5 1.73 -37.90 -43.14
N ALA A 6 2.94 -37.52 -43.53
CA ALA A 6 4.01 -38.47 -43.81
C ALA A 6 4.42 -39.25 -42.56
N PHE A 7 4.45 -38.56 -41.41
CA PHE A 7 4.73 -39.16 -40.10
C PHE A 7 3.71 -40.26 -39.75
N ASP A 8 2.41 -40.00 -39.92
CA ASP A 8 1.36 -40.98 -39.62
C ASP A 8 1.44 -42.22 -40.52
N GLU A 9 1.74 -42.06 -41.81
CA GLU A 9 1.92 -43.18 -42.73
C GLU A 9 3.20 -43.98 -42.41
N LEU A 10 4.29 -43.31 -42.03
CA LEU A 10 5.52 -43.99 -41.60
C LEU A 10 5.33 -44.76 -40.28
N LYS A 11 4.51 -44.28 -39.36
CA LYS A 11 4.13 -45.04 -38.17
C LYS A 11 3.35 -46.32 -38.50
N ARG A 12 2.46 -46.28 -39.50
CA ARG A 12 1.79 -47.50 -39.99
C ARG A 12 2.79 -48.47 -40.60
N LEU A 13 3.79 -47.95 -41.31
CA LEU A 13 4.87 -48.74 -41.89
C LEU A 13 5.76 -49.37 -40.79
N GLU A 14 6.05 -48.65 -39.71
CA GLU A 14 6.76 -49.20 -38.55
C GLU A 14 6.03 -50.40 -37.95
N ILE A 15 4.71 -50.30 -37.78
CA ILE A 15 3.87 -51.40 -37.28
C ILE A 15 3.93 -52.60 -38.23
N PHE A 16 3.97 -52.35 -39.54
CA PHE A 16 4.12 -53.40 -40.54
C PHE A 16 5.49 -54.10 -40.45
N PHE A 17 6.58 -53.35 -40.29
CA PHE A 17 7.93 -53.91 -40.13
C PHE A 17 8.15 -54.65 -38.82
N LYS A 18 7.30 -54.42 -37.81
CA LYS A 18 7.34 -55.17 -36.55
C LYS A 18 6.87 -56.62 -36.71
N ASP A 19 6.05 -56.92 -37.71
CA ASP A 19 5.44 -58.23 -37.91
C ASP A 19 6.18 -59.01 -39.01
N GLU A 20 7.22 -59.76 -38.63
CA GLU A 20 8.06 -60.54 -39.55
C GLU A 20 7.25 -61.50 -40.43
N SER A 21 6.11 -61.98 -39.93
CA SER A 21 5.23 -62.89 -40.67
C SER A 21 4.60 -62.25 -41.92
N ARG A 22 4.55 -60.91 -41.99
CA ARG A 22 3.94 -60.17 -43.10
C ARG A 22 4.87 -59.87 -44.25
N HIS A 23 6.18 -59.79 -44.01
CA HIS A 23 7.17 -59.42 -45.03
C HIS A 23 8.23 -60.49 -45.30
N GLY A 24 8.44 -61.45 -44.41
CA GLY A 24 9.27 -62.64 -44.66
C GLY A 24 10.77 -62.38 -44.86
N VAL A 25 11.29 -61.27 -44.33
CA VAL A 25 12.70 -60.83 -44.42
C VAL A 25 13.21 -60.55 -43.01
N SER A 26 14.44 -60.96 -42.68
CA SER A 26 15.03 -60.67 -41.37
C SER A 26 15.20 -59.16 -41.17
N ILE A 27 15.17 -58.68 -39.92
CA ILE A 27 15.27 -57.25 -39.64
C ILE A 27 16.65 -56.69 -40.00
N VAL A 28 17.70 -57.51 -39.89
CA VAL A 28 19.08 -57.15 -40.31
C VAL A 28 19.12 -56.90 -41.82
N ASP A 29 18.59 -57.83 -42.62
CA ASP A 29 18.53 -57.68 -44.08
C ASP A 29 17.65 -56.48 -44.47
N LEU A 30 16.56 -56.24 -43.73
CA LEU A 30 15.70 -55.08 -43.95
C LEU A 30 16.42 -53.76 -43.65
N TYR A 31 17.26 -53.73 -42.60
CA TYR A 31 18.08 -52.57 -42.24
C TYR A 31 19.11 -52.22 -43.31
N GLU A 32 19.66 -53.22 -44.00
CA GLU A 32 20.52 -53.01 -45.19
C GLU A 32 19.70 -52.63 -46.43
N LEU A 33 18.57 -53.31 -46.68
CA LEU A 33 17.75 -53.13 -47.87
C LEU A 33 17.27 -51.68 -48.04
N VAL A 34 16.82 -51.05 -46.95
CA VAL A 34 16.34 -49.66 -47.00
C VAL A 34 17.45 -48.66 -47.35
N GLN A 35 18.72 -49.03 -47.18
CA GLN A 35 19.85 -48.17 -47.53
C GLN A 35 20.10 -48.08 -49.05
N HIS A 36 19.55 -49.00 -49.85
CA HIS A 36 19.62 -48.95 -51.31
C HIS A 36 18.73 -47.86 -51.93
N ALA A 37 17.88 -47.19 -51.14
CA ALA A 37 17.09 -46.06 -51.62
C ALA A 37 18.01 -44.93 -52.12
N GLY A 38 17.91 -44.59 -53.42
CA GLY A 38 18.85 -43.67 -54.07
C GLY A 38 18.82 -42.22 -53.55
N ASN A 39 17.67 -41.75 -53.05
CA ASN A 39 17.55 -40.42 -52.44
C ASN A 39 17.79 -40.49 -50.92
N ILE A 40 18.68 -39.63 -50.41
CA ILE A 40 19.10 -39.65 -49.00
C ILE A 40 17.96 -39.41 -48.00
N LEU A 41 16.99 -38.55 -48.31
CA LEU A 41 15.92 -38.22 -47.37
C LEU A 41 14.95 -39.40 -47.15
N PRO A 42 14.33 -39.99 -48.20
CA PRO A 42 13.55 -41.22 -48.04
C PRO A 42 14.35 -42.36 -47.39
N ARG A 43 15.62 -42.52 -47.79
CA ARG A 43 16.51 -43.53 -47.22
C ARG A 43 16.61 -43.41 -45.70
N LEU A 44 16.87 -42.21 -45.19
CA LEU A 44 17.05 -42.02 -43.75
C LEU A 44 15.73 -42.11 -42.96
N TYR A 45 14.59 -41.70 -43.52
CA TYR A 45 13.29 -41.95 -42.87
C TYR A 45 12.99 -43.45 -42.76
N LEU A 46 13.23 -44.21 -43.84
CA LEU A 46 13.08 -45.67 -43.82
C LEU A 46 14.08 -46.32 -42.84
N LEU A 47 15.35 -45.87 -42.86
CA LEU A 47 16.38 -46.36 -41.94
C LEU A 47 16.02 -46.08 -40.48
N CYS A 48 15.54 -44.88 -40.14
CA CYS A 48 15.06 -44.59 -38.78
C CYS A 48 13.85 -45.46 -38.40
N THR A 49 12.95 -45.73 -39.35
CA THR A 49 11.76 -46.56 -39.11
C THR A 49 12.15 -48.01 -38.83
N VAL A 50 12.98 -48.62 -39.68
CA VAL A 50 13.48 -50.00 -39.50
C VAL A 50 14.41 -50.08 -38.30
N GLY A 51 15.32 -49.13 -38.12
CA GLY A 51 16.20 -49.04 -36.96
C GLY A 51 15.42 -49.00 -35.65
N SER A 52 14.28 -48.29 -35.64
CA SER A 52 13.41 -48.29 -34.46
C SER A 52 12.74 -49.64 -34.16
N VAL A 53 12.56 -50.51 -35.17
CA VAL A 53 12.13 -51.89 -34.95
C VAL A 53 13.31 -52.75 -34.51
N TYR A 54 14.48 -52.51 -35.11
CA TYR A 54 15.71 -53.23 -34.82
C TYR A 54 16.16 -53.09 -33.35
N LEU A 55 15.97 -51.90 -32.77
CA LEU A 55 16.19 -51.64 -31.35
C LEU A 55 15.35 -52.53 -30.41
N ARG A 56 14.22 -53.09 -30.87
CA ARG A 56 13.36 -53.96 -30.05
C ARG A 56 13.69 -55.45 -30.15
N CYS A 57 14.32 -55.89 -31.24
CA CYS A 57 14.54 -57.32 -31.49
C CYS A 57 15.80 -57.88 -30.83
N LYS A 58 16.64 -57.01 -30.22
CA LYS A 58 17.88 -57.38 -29.49
C LYS A 58 18.93 -58.15 -30.31
N ASP A 59 18.75 -58.29 -31.62
CA ASP A 59 19.70 -59.00 -32.51
C ASP A 59 21.06 -58.28 -32.70
N ALA A 60 21.15 -57.00 -32.32
CA ALA A 60 22.37 -56.20 -32.32
C ALA A 60 22.45 -55.32 -31.07
N PRO A 61 23.67 -54.95 -30.63
CA PRO A 61 23.85 -54.04 -29.50
C PRO A 61 23.15 -52.70 -29.79
N VAL A 62 22.21 -52.35 -28.90
CA VAL A 62 21.38 -51.13 -28.99
C VAL A 62 22.23 -49.87 -29.19
N ARG A 63 23.39 -49.81 -28.53
CA ARG A 63 24.36 -48.73 -28.64
C ARG A 63 24.83 -48.50 -30.08
N GLU A 64 25.18 -49.55 -30.81
CA GLU A 64 25.69 -49.44 -32.18
C GLU A 64 24.61 -48.94 -33.13
N VAL A 65 23.38 -49.46 -32.99
CA VAL A 65 22.23 -49.04 -33.80
C VAL A 65 21.89 -47.56 -33.54
N LEU A 66 21.83 -47.14 -32.27
CA LEU A 66 21.57 -45.74 -31.91
C LEU A 66 22.65 -44.80 -32.46
N LYS A 67 23.93 -45.19 -32.32
CA LYS A 67 25.06 -44.42 -32.82
C LYS A 67 25.03 -44.30 -34.34
N ASP A 68 24.80 -45.41 -35.05
CA ASP A 68 24.70 -45.44 -36.50
C ASP A 68 23.57 -44.53 -37.00
N LEU A 69 22.36 -44.64 -36.42
CA LEU A 69 21.22 -43.81 -36.81
C LEU A 69 21.50 -42.30 -36.67
N VAL A 70 22.12 -41.88 -35.56
CA VAL A 70 22.44 -40.46 -35.34
C VAL A 70 23.55 -39.96 -36.26
N GLU A 71 24.57 -40.79 -36.51
CA GLU A 71 25.67 -40.48 -37.41
C GLU A 71 25.21 -40.41 -38.86
N MET A 72 24.39 -41.36 -39.32
CA MET A 72 23.81 -41.37 -40.66
C MET A 72 22.89 -40.16 -40.90
N CYS A 73 22.19 -39.69 -39.87
CA CYS A 73 21.43 -38.44 -39.92
C CYS A 73 22.29 -37.19 -40.12
N ARG A 74 23.63 -37.23 -39.91
CA ARG A 74 24.53 -36.12 -40.29
C ARG A 74 24.60 -35.91 -41.79
N GLY A 75 24.18 -36.89 -42.61
CA GLY A 75 24.13 -36.74 -44.06
C GLY A 75 23.20 -35.61 -44.55
N ILE A 76 22.25 -35.15 -43.73
CA ILE A 76 21.33 -34.05 -44.09
C ILE A 76 21.72 -32.76 -43.37
N GLN A 77 22.39 -31.88 -44.11
CA GLN A 77 22.83 -30.57 -43.61
C GLN A 77 21.83 -29.42 -43.90
N ASN A 78 20.73 -29.71 -44.60
CA ASN A 78 19.65 -28.74 -44.80
C ASN A 78 18.87 -28.54 -43.48
N PRO A 79 18.77 -27.32 -42.92
CA PRO A 79 18.18 -27.05 -41.61
C PRO A 79 16.78 -27.61 -41.43
N ILE A 80 15.83 -27.26 -42.29
CA ILE A 80 14.43 -27.65 -42.12
C ILE A 80 14.27 -29.16 -42.26
N ARG A 81 14.84 -29.75 -43.32
CA ARG A 81 14.73 -31.20 -43.56
C ARG A 81 15.43 -32.01 -42.47
N GLY A 82 16.60 -31.54 -42.02
CA GLY A 82 17.38 -32.18 -40.95
C GLY A 82 16.68 -32.08 -39.59
N LEU A 83 16.10 -30.93 -39.24
CA LEU A 83 15.33 -30.75 -38.01
C LEU A 83 14.13 -31.70 -37.95
N PHE A 84 13.36 -31.81 -39.04
CA PHE A 84 12.23 -32.73 -39.10
C PHE A 84 12.65 -34.20 -39.07
N LEU A 85 13.71 -34.59 -39.79
CA LEU A 85 14.23 -35.96 -39.74
C LEU A 85 14.74 -36.32 -38.33
N ARG A 86 15.48 -35.42 -37.68
CA ARG A 86 15.99 -35.64 -36.32
C ARG A 86 14.89 -35.63 -35.27
N SER A 87 13.87 -34.80 -35.46
CA SER A 87 12.66 -34.85 -34.61
C SER A 87 11.87 -36.14 -34.81
N TYR A 88 11.84 -36.68 -36.04
CA TYR A 88 11.28 -38.01 -36.31
C TYR A 88 12.07 -39.09 -35.57
N LEU A 89 13.41 -39.08 -35.70
CA LEU A 89 14.31 -40.01 -35.01
C LEU A 89 14.03 -40.02 -33.49
N SER A 90 14.02 -38.84 -32.85
CA SER A 90 13.71 -38.74 -31.41
C SER A 90 12.34 -39.32 -31.05
N GLN A 91 11.33 -39.15 -31.92
CA GLN A 91 9.97 -39.64 -31.63
C GLN A 91 9.83 -41.16 -31.79
N VAL A 92 10.55 -41.77 -32.76
CA VAL A 92 10.50 -43.22 -32.98
C VAL A 92 11.44 -44.00 -32.05
N SER A 93 12.44 -43.35 -31.46
CA SER A 93 13.35 -43.95 -30.49
C SER A 93 12.95 -43.75 -29.03
N LYS A 94 12.11 -42.73 -28.72
CA LYS A 94 11.77 -42.32 -27.34
C LYS A 94 11.40 -43.47 -26.40
N ASP A 95 10.52 -44.37 -26.82
CA ASP A 95 10.00 -45.49 -26.02
C ASP A 95 10.91 -46.73 -26.04
N LYS A 96 12.10 -46.60 -26.64
CA LYS A 96 13.04 -47.70 -26.93
C LYS A 96 14.46 -47.35 -26.50
N LEU A 97 14.64 -46.19 -25.87
CA LEU A 97 15.92 -45.81 -25.28
C LEU A 97 16.18 -46.70 -24.07
N PRO A 98 17.43 -47.14 -23.86
CA PRO A 98 17.80 -47.86 -22.65
C PRO A 98 17.50 -47.01 -21.41
N ASP A 99 16.83 -47.62 -20.44
CA ASP A 99 16.49 -47.00 -19.14
C ASP A 99 16.77 -47.98 -17.98
N ILE A 100 16.61 -47.53 -16.74
CA ILE A 100 16.78 -48.35 -15.54
C ILE A 100 15.94 -49.64 -15.67
N GLY A 101 16.59 -50.80 -15.59
CA GLY A 101 15.94 -52.11 -15.69
C GLY A 101 15.94 -52.75 -17.09
N TYR A 102 16.62 -52.16 -18.08
CA TYR A 102 16.93 -52.87 -19.33
C TYR A 102 17.89 -54.05 -19.03
N GLU A 103 17.37 -55.28 -19.11
CA GLU A 103 18.19 -56.50 -19.08
C GLU A 103 19.06 -56.57 -20.34
N TYR A 104 20.33 -56.19 -20.18
CA TYR A 104 21.41 -56.52 -21.10
C TYR A 104 21.96 -57.91 -20.78
N GLU A 105 22.31 -58.66 -21.83
CA GLU A 105 23.12 -59.87 -21.67
C GLU A 105 24.50 -59.48 -21.10
N GLU A 106 25.06 -60.36 -20.26
CA GLU A 106 26.24 -60.18 -19.42
C GLU A 106 27.35 -59.28 -20.02
N GLY A 107 27.57 -58.08 -19.45
CA GLY A 107 28.84 -57.36 -19.62
C GLY A 107 28.81 -55.83 -19.87
N GLU A 108 27.68 -55.24 -20.27
CA GLU A 108 27.62 -53.79 -20.58
C GLU A 108 26.84 -52.98 -19.54
N SER A 109 27.56 -52.34 -18.61
CA SER A 109 27.00 -51.73 -17.41
C SER A 109 26.51 -50.28 -17.55
N ASN A 110 26.26 -49.75 -18.75
CA ASN A 110 26.03 -48.29 -18.92
C ASN A 110 24.98 -47.88 -19.99
N GLY A 111 23.92 -48.67 -20.19
CA GLY A 111 22.88 -48.36 -21.19
C GLY A 111 22.25 -46.97 -21.06
N VAL A 112 22.05 -46.46 -19.83
CA VAL A 112 21.52 -45.10 -19.58
C VAL A 112 22.44 -44.03 -20.16
N ILE A 113 23.76 -44.19 -20.04
CA ILE A 113 24.74 -43.23 -20.58
C ILE A 113 24.66 -43.19 -22.10
N ASP A 114 24.53 -44.35 -22.76
CA ASP A 114 24.40 -44.42 -24.21
C ASP A 114 23.11 -43.72 -24.69
N ALA A 115 22.00 -43.85 -23.94
CA ALA A 115 20.76 -43.13 -24.21
C ALA A 115 20.94 -41.61 -24.09
N VAL A 116 21.60 -41.15 -23.02
CA VAL A 116 21.89 -39.74 -22.78
C VAL A 116 22.81 -39.17 -23.87
N GLU A 117 23.89 -39.88 -24.21
CA GLU A 117 24.82 -39.48 -25.29
C GLU A 117 24.11 -39.38 -26.64
N PHE A 118 23.24 -40.35 -26.98
CA PHE A 118 22.43 -40.32 -28.20
C PHE A 118 21.56 -39.06 -28.27
N VAL A 119 20.83 -38.74 -27.18
CA VAL A 119 19.94 -37.57 -27.16
C VAL A 119 20.74 -36.26 -27.18
N LEU A 120 21.85 -36.17 -26.44
CA LEU A 120 22.75 -35.00 -26.43
C LEU A 120 23.40 -34.76 -27.80
N GLN A 121 23.83 -35.81 -28.49
CA GLN A 121 24.38 -35.70 -29.84
C GLN A 121 23.30 -35.24 -30.82
N ASN A 122 22.08 -35.76 -30.72
CA ASN A 122 20.97 -35.32 -31.56
C ASN A 122 20.59 -33.86 -31.28
N PHE A 123 20.51 -33.47 -30.01
CA PHE A 123 20.28 -32.10 -29.56
C PHE A 123 21.32 -31.13 -30.14
N THR A 124 22.60 -31.48 -30.03
CA THR A 124 23.73 -30.69 -30.56
C THR A 124 23.58 -30.43 -32.05
N GLU A 125 23.29 -31.47 -32.84
CA GLU A 125 23.13 -31.33 -34.29
C GLU A 125 21.84 -30.57 -34.64
N MET A 126 20.74 -30.75 -33.91
CA MET A 126 19.52 -29.98 -34.10
C MET A 126 19.73 -28.50 -33.78
N ASN A 127 20.43 -28.15 -32.70
CA ASN A 127 20.76 -26.77 -32.36
C ASN A 127 21.62 -26.12 -33.46
N LYS A 128 22.66 -26.82 -33.95
CA LYS A 128 23.48 -26.35 -35.08
C LYS A 128 22.65 -26.09 -36.34
N LEU A 129 21.74 -27.00 -36.69
CA LEU A 129 20.86 -26.83 -37.85
C LEU A 129 19.92 -25.63 -37.66
N TRP A 130 19.37 -25.47 -36.47
CA TRP A 130 18.46 -24.39 -36.14
C TRP A 130 19.14 -23.00 -36.17
N VAL A 131 20.36 -22.88 -35.65
CA VAL A 131 21.17 -21.66 -35.76
C VAL A 131 21.62 -21.41 -37.20
N ARG A 132 21.92 -22.47 -37.96
CA ARG A 132 22.26 -22.35 -39.38
C ARG A 132 21.10 -21.79 -40.21
N LEU A 133 19.84 -22.06 -39.83
CA LEU A 133 18.67 -21.53 -40.52
C LEU A 133 18.67 -19.99 -40.56
N GLN A 134 19.24 -19.33 -39.54
CA GLN A 134 19.39 -17.87 -39.51
C GLN A 134 20.22 -17.33 -40.69
N HIS A 135 21.26 -18.08 -41.06
CA HIS A 135 22.30 -17.63 -42.01
C HIS A 135 22.01 -18.04 -43.47
N GLN A 136 20.94 -18.79 -43.74
CA GLN A 136 20.67 -19.32 -45.08
C GLN A 136 19.92 -18.34 -46.00
N GLY A 137 20.58 -17.76 -47.00
CA GLY A 137 19.93 -16.95 -48.04
C GLY A 137 19.89 -15.45 -47.73
N PRO A 138 19.37 -14.61 -48.64
CA PRO A 138 19.54 -13.15 -48.60
C PRO A 138 18.90 -12.49 -47.37
N GLY A 139 19.53 -11.40 -46.90
CA GLY A 139 19.17 -10.69 -45.66
C GLY A 139 17.74 -10.12 -45.60
N ARG A 140 17.11 -9.86 -46.75
CA ARG A 140 15.70 -9.40 -46.83
C ARG A 140 14.69 -10.38 -46.23
N ILE A 141 15.06 -11.65 -46.04
CA ILE A 141 14.18 -12.71 -45.53
C ILE A 141 14.49 -12.99 -44.04
N ARG A 142 15.34 -12.20 -43.37
CA ARG A 142 15.77 -12.46 -41.98
C ARG A 142 14.61 -12.50 -41.00
N GLU A 143 13.70 -11.53 -41.04
CA GLU A 143 12.53 -11.47 -40.15
C GLU A 143 11.58 -12.66 -40.35
N LYS A 144 11.34 -13.05 -41.61
CA LYS A 144 10.55 -14.26 -41.92
C LYS A 144 11.21 -15.53 -41.36
N LYS A 145 12.53 -15.63 -41.43
CA LYS A 145 13.28 -16.77 -40.87
C LYS A 145 13.27 -16.78 -39.35
N GLU A 146 13.35 -15.64 -38.69
CA GLU A 146 13.23 -15.57 -37.23
C GLU A 146 11.85 -16.08 -36.78
N LYS A 147 10.79 -15.72 -37.51
CA LYS A 147 9.46 -16.29 -37.28
C LYS A 147 9.41 -17.80 -37.50
N GLU A 148 9.93 -18.30 -38.62
CA GLU A 148 10.02 -19.74 -38.89
C GLU A 148 10.88 -20.48 -37.85
N ARG A 149 12.00 -19.89 -37.41
CA ARG A 149 12.86 -20.43 -36.35
C ARG A 149 12.12 -20.51 -35.03
N ASN A 150 11.35 -19.48 -34.69
CA ASN A 150 10.53 -19.47 -33.48
C ASN A 150 9.44 -20.55 -33.52
N GLU A 151 8.84 -20.83 -34.68
CA GLU A 151 7.88 -21.94 -34.85
C GLU A 151 8.55 -23.33 -34.72
N LEU A 152 9.83 -23.45 -35.09
CA LEU A 152 10.58 -24.71 -35.07
C LEU A 152 11.35 -24.98 -33.77
N ARG A 153 11.38 -24.02 -32.82
CA ARG A 153 12.15 -24.12 -31.56
C ARG A 153 11.75 -25.34 -30.72
N ASP A 154 10.46 -25.68 -30.74
CA ASP A 154 9.89 -26.82 -30.00
C ASP A 154 10.48 -28.15 -30.47
N LEU A 155 10.92 -28.25 -31.74
CA LEU A 155 11.58 -29.46 -32.24
C LEU A 155 12.91 -29.70 -31.53
N VAL A 156 13.66 -28.64 -31.25
CA VAL A 156 14.93 -28.73 -30.54
C VAL A 156 14.69 -29.00 -29.06
N GLY A 157 13.77 -28.25 -28.43
CA GLY A 157 13.44 -28.37 -27.00
C GLY A 157 12.88 -29.74 -26.61
N LYS A 158 12.21 -30.45 -27.53
CA LYS A 158 11.76 -31.83 -27.31
C LYS A 158 12.89 -32.78 -26.91
N ASN A 159 14.14 -32.56 -27.33
CA ASN A 159 15.26 -33.40 -26.89
C ASN A 159 15.51 -33.24 -25.38
N LEU A 160 15.41 -32.01 -24.85
CA LEU A 160 15.53 -31.76 -23.41
C LEU A 160 14.38 -32.43 -22.65
N HIS A 161 13.17 -32.40 -23.21
CA HIS A 161 12.03 -33.12 -22.64
C HIS A 161 12.23 -34.63 -22.61
N VAL A 162 12.83 -35.22 -23.65
CA VAL A 162 13.19 -36.64 -23.64
C VAL A 162 14.23 -36.93 -22.55
N LEU A 163 15.25 -36.09 -22.39
CA LEU A 163 16.25 -36.23 -21.31
C LEU A 163 15.60 -36.23 -19.92
N SER A 164 14.61 -35.36 -19.68
CA SER A 164 13.89 -35.31 -18.40
C SER A 164 12.98 -36.51 -18.12
N GLN A 165 12.70 -37.34 -19.14
CA GLN A 165 11.80 -38.49 -19.03
C GLN A 165 12.53 -39.82 -18.89
N ILE A 166 13.85 -39.84 -19.05
CA ILE A 166 14.67 -41.04 -18.82
C ILE A 166 14.79 -41.18 -17.30
N GLU A 167 14.27 -42.27 -16.72
CA GLU A 167 14.30 -42.50 -15.27
C GLU A 167 15.75 -42.60 -14.75
N GLY A 168 16.67 -43.08 -15.59
CA GLY A 168 18.11 -43.13 -15.36
C GLY A 168 18.83 -41.79 -15.23
N VAL A 169 18.17 -40.66 -15.53
CA VAL A 169 18.77 -39.33 -15.33
C VAL A 169 18.49 -38.87 -13.90
N ASP A 170 19.27 -39.43 -12.98
CA ASP A 170 19.34 -38.97 -11.59
C ASP A 170 20.08 -37.62 -11.47
N LEU A 171 20.14 -37.11 -10.23
CA LEU A 171 20.77 -35.83 -9.95
C LEU A 171 22.26 -35.79 -10.35
N ASP A 172 23.00 -36.88 -10.10
CA ASP A 172 24.43 -36.96 -10.40
C ASP A 172 24.67 -36.99 -11.91
N MET A 173 23.91 -37.79 -12.66
CA MET A 173 23.93 -37.82 -14.12
C MET A 173 23.58 -36.45 -14.72
N TYR A 174 22.58 -35.78 -14.15
CA TYR A 174 22.18 -34.44 -14.59
C TYR A 174 23.29 -33.42 -14.36
N LYS A 175 23.87 -33.41 -13.16
CA LYS A 175 24.90 -32.46 -12.71
C LYS A 175 26.21 -32.62 -13.48
N ASP A 176 26.67 -33.85 -13.66
CA ASP A 176 28.01 -34.12 -14.18
C ASP A 176 28.03 -34.26 -15.71
N THR A 177 26.92 -34.71 -16.31
CA THR A 177 26.88 -35.03 -17.75
C THR A 177 25.86 -34.19 -18.52
N VAL A 178 24.57 -34.21 -18.13
CA VAL A 178 23.52 -33.61 -18.96
C VAL A 178 23.62 -32.09 -19.02
N LEU A 179 23.59 -31.43 -17.85
CA LEU A 179 23.56 -29.97 -17.78
C LEU A 179 24.82 -29.32 -18.38
N PRO A 180 26.06 -29.76 -18.06
CA PRO A 180 27.27 -29.16 -18.64
C PRO A 180 27.29 -29.24 -20.18
N ASN A 181 26.93 -30.40 -20.76
CA ASN A 181 26.89 -30.58 -22.20
C ASN A 181 25.81 -29.71 -22.87
N VAL A 182 24.64 -29.59 -22.26
CA VAL A 182 23.58 -28.71 -22.78
C VAL A 182 24.02 -27.24 -22.71
N LEU A 183 24.55 -26.79 -21.57
CA LEU A 183 25.01 -25.41 -21.39
C LEU A 183 26.18 -25.06 -22.31
N GLU A 184 27.10 -25.99 -22.57
CA GLU A 184 28.16 -25.80 -23.55
C GLU A 184 27.58 -25.45 -24.93
N GLN A 185 26.53 -26.17 -25.37
CA GLN A 185 25.86 -25.86 -26.63
C GLN A 185 25.11 -24.52 -26.60
N VAL A 186 24.52 -24.15 -25.46
CA VAL A 186 23.84 -22.86 -25.31
C VAL A 186 24.84 -21.71 -25.39
N VAL A 187 25.96 -21.78 -24.68
CA VAL A 187 26.97 -20.71 -24.70
C VAL A 187 27.65 -20.62 -26.06
N ASN A 188 28.04 -21.76 -26.64
CA ASN A 188 28.80 -21.79 -27.90
C ASN A 188 27.97 -21.47 -29.15
N CYS A 189 26.63 -21.55 -29.09
CA CYS A 189 25.81 -21.28 -30.28
C CYS A 189 25.80 -19.80 -30.70
N LYS A 190 26.08 -18.88 -29.76
CA LYS A 190 26.17 -17.43 -29.98
C LYS A 190 24.99 -16.84 -30.76
N ASP A 191 23.80 -17.39 -30.57
CA ASP A 191 22.57 -16.96 -31.21
C ASP A 191 21.53 -16.57 -30.15
N GLU A 192 21.03 -15.34 -30.22
CA GLU A 192 20.20 -14.71 -29.20
C GLU A 192 18.89 -15.48 -28.95
N LEU A 193 18.19 -15.84 -30.04
CA LEU A 193 16.91 -16.55 -29.98
C LEU A 193 17.10 -17.97 -29.42
N ALA A 194 18.17 -18.65 -29.83
CA ALA A 194 18.48 -19.99 -29.34
C ALA A 194 18.88 -19.98 -27.87
N GLN A 195 19.73 -19.04 -27.46
CA GLN A 195 20.17 -18.92 -26.07
C GLN A 195 19.00 -18.64 -25.13
N PHE A 196 18.15 -17.68 -25.47
CA PHE A 196 16.97 -17.36 -24.69
C PHE A 196 16.05 -18.58 -24.51
N TYR A 197 15.61 -19.18 -25.62
CA TYR A 197 14.68 -20.29 -25.59
C TYR A 197 15.24 -21.55 -24.90
N LEU A 198 16.51 -21.88 -25.14
CA LEU A 198 17.11 -23.08 -24.53
C LEU A 198 17.28 -22.92 -23.03
N MET A 199 17.64 -21.72 -22.55
CA MET A 199 17.68 -21.44 -21.11
C MET A 199 16.30 -21.54 -20.47
N GLU A 200 15.26 -20.97 -21.08
CA GLU A 200 13.87 -21.15 -20.62
C GLU A 200 13.48 -22.63 -20.61
N CYS A 201 13.83 -23.37 -21.65
CA CYS A 201 13.50 -24.79 -21.78
C CYS A 201 14.19 -25.63 -20.70
N ILE A 202 15.47 -25.37 -20.38
CA ILE A 202 16.16 -26.01 -19.24
C ILE A 202 15.38 -25.75 -17.95
N ILE A 203 15.06 -24.48 -17.68
CA ILE A 203 14.33 -24.08 -16.46
C ILE A 203 12.96 -24.75 -16.41
N GLN A 204 12.23 -24.88 -17.52
CA GLN A 204 10.88 -25.43 -17.56
C GLN A 204 10.82 -26.96 -17.50
N VAL A 205 11.77 -27.64 -18.12
CA VAL A 205 11.70 -29.09 -18.35
C VAL A 205 12.23 -29.90 -17.17
N PHE A 206 13.32 -29.47 -16.54
CA PHE A 206 13.94 -30.23 -15.46
C PHE A 206 13.31 -29.93 -14.08
N PRO A 207 13.39 -30.87 -13.12
CA PRO A 207 12.86 -30.70 -11.75
C PRO A 207 13.51 -29.57 -10.94
N ASP A 208 12.80 -29.09 -9.92
CA ASP A 208 13.27 -27.99 -9.04
C ASP A 208 14.50 -28.37 -8.19
N GLU A 209 14.53 -29.60 -7.70
CA GLU A 209 15.65 -30.16 -6.94
C GLU A 209 16.96 -30.12 -7.74
N TYR A 210 16.87 -30.43 -9.05
CA TYR A 210 18.03 -30.43 -9.93
C TYR A 210 18.55 -29.00 -10.08
N HIS A 211 17.66 -28.02 -10.34
CA HIS A 211 18.03 -26.61 -10.43
C HIS A 211 18.69 -26.09 -9.16
N LEU A 212 18.18 -26.48 -7.98
CA LEU A 212 18.76 -26.07 -6.70
C LEU A 212 20.19 -26.59 -6.57
N GLN A 213 20.43 -27.88 -6.81
CA GLN A 213 21.74 -28.50 -6.64
C GLN A 213 22.76 -28.09 -7.73
N THR A 214 22.30 -27.71 -8.92
CA THR A 214 23.16 -27.28 -10.04
C THR A 214 23.17 -25.77 -10.26
N LEU A 215 22.73 -24.99 -9.28
CA LEU A 215 22.54 -23.54 -9.40
C LEU A 215 23.83 -22.82 -9.82
N GLU A 216 24.98 -23.24 -9.30
CA GLU A 216 26.28 -22.65 -9.63
C GLU A 216 26.64 -22.84 -11.12
N THR A 217 26.46 -24.05 -11.65
CA THR A 217 26.73 -24.37 -13.06
C THR A 217 25.78 -23.61 -13.98
N LEU A 218 24.48 -23.59 -13.66
CA LEU A 218 23.46 -22.90 -14.46
C LEU A 218 23.70 -21.38 -14.49
N LEU A 219 23.90 -20.78 -13.33
CA LEU A 219 24.15 -19.33 -13.21
C LEU A 219 25.50 -18.92 -13.78
N GLY A 220 26.51 -19.81 -13.77
CA GLY A 220 27.81 -19.58 -14.40
C GLY A 220 27.75 -19.41 -15.92
N ALA A 221 26.71 -19.95 -16.57
CA ALA A 221 26.47 -19.78 -18.01
C ALA A 221 25.84 -18.43 -18.36
N CYS A 222 25.05 -17.82 -17.46
CA CYS A 222 24.30 -16.60 -17.73
C CYS A 222 25.16 -15.41 -18.19
N PRO A 223 26.32 -15.10 -17.57
CA PRO A 223 27.19 -14.00 -18.03
C PRO A 223 27.85 -14.25 -19.40
N GLN A 224 27.84 -15.50 -19.89
CA GLN A 224 28.48 -15.88 -21.16
C GLN A 224 27.54 -15.79 -22.37
N LEU A 225 26.24 -15.51 -22.13
CA LEU A 225 25.25 -15.34 -23.20
C LEU A 225 25.46 -14.01 -23.94
N GLN A 226 24.89 -13.91 -25.15
CA GLN A 226 24.93 -12.67 -25.92
C GLN A 226 24.23 -11.52 -25.17
N PRO A 227 24.74 -10.28 -25.20
CA PRO A 227 24.17 -9.16 -24.44
C PRO A 227 22.71 -8.84 -24.76
N ALA A 228 22.25 -9.14 -25.98
CA ALA A 228 20.87 -8.92 -26.41
C ALA A 228 19.88 -9.99 -25.93
N VAL A 229 20.35 -11.08 -25.31
CA VAL A 229 19.49 -12.10 -24.71
C VAL A 229 18.76 -11.49 -23.52
N ASP A 230 17.44 -11.69 -23.44
CA ASP A 230 16.61 -11.28 -22.31
C ASP A 230 16.84 -12.19 -21.09
N ILE A 231 18.04 -12.06 -20.51
CA ILE A 231 18.47 -12.82 -19.33
C ILE A 231 17.65 -12.44 -18.09
N LYS A 232 17.05 -11.24 -18.08
CA LYS A 232 16.15 -10.80 -17.02
C LYS A 232 14.99 -11.78 -16.89
N THR A 233 14.31 -12.08 -17.99
CA THR A 233 13.15 -12.98 -17.98
C THR A 233 13.56 -14.40 -17.58
N VAL A 234 14.71 -14.89 -18.06
CA VAL A 234 15.26 -16.21 -17.70
C VAL A 234 15.50 -16.33 -16.18
N LEU A 235 16.24 -15.37 -15.61
CA LEU A 235 16.56 -15.38 -14.17
C LEU A 235 15.31 -15.15 -13.30
N ALA A 236 14.38 -14.30 -13.74
CA ALA A 236 13.10 -14.11 -13.05
C ALA A 236 12.29 -15.41 -12.99
N GLN A 237 12.17 -16.13 -14.11
CA GLN A 237 11.49 -17.43 -14.15
C GLN A 237 12.14 -18.47 -13.23
N LEU A 238 13.48 -18.54 -13.19
CA LEU A 238 14.19 -19.44 -12.28
C LEU A 238 13.89 -19.09 -10.81
N MET A 239 13.98 -17.81 -10.44
CA MET A 239 13.71 -17.35 -9.08
C MET A 239 12.24 -17.56 -8.67
N ASP A 240 11.29 -17.29 -9.56
CA ASP A 240 9.87 -17.54 -9.31
C ASP A 240 9.59 -19.03 -9.11
N ARG A 241 10.19 -19.88 -9.95
CA ARG A 241 10.04 -21.33 -9.87
C ARG A 241 10.60 -21.88 -8.57
N LEU A 242 11.82 -21.49 -8.20
CA LEU A 242 12.43 -21.87 -6.92
C LEU A 242 11.67 -21.31 -5.70
N SER A 243 11.13 -20.09 -5.81
CA SER A 243 10.28 -19.50 -4.76
C SER A 243 9.00 -20.30 -4.55
N ASN A 244 8.37 -20.77 -5.64
CA ASN A 244 7.16 -21.59 -5.56
C ASN A 244 7.48 -22.99 -5.00
N TYR A 245 8.65 -23.54 -5.32
CA TYR A 245 9.12 -24.80 -4.73
C TYR A 245 9.35 -24.69 -3.22
N ALA A 246 9.99 -23.62 -2.76
CA ALA A 246 10.14 -23.33 -1.33
C ALA A 246 8.79 -23.11 -0.62
N ALA A 247 7.81 -22.53 -1.30
CA ALA A 247 6.47 -22.32 -0.76
C ALA A 247 5.62 -23.60 -0.70
N SER A 248 5.83 -24.55 -1.61
CA SER A 248 5.09 -25.81 -1.63
C SER A 248 5.65 -26.85 -0.65
N SER A 249 6.97 -26.80 -0.38
CA SER A 249 7.66 -27.80 0.44
C SER A 249 8.59 -27.12 1.46
N THR A 250 8.06 -26.84 2.65
CA THR A 250 8.83 -26.19 3.73
C THR A 250 10.00 -27.02 4.25
N GLU A 251 9.98 -28.33 4.04
CA GLU A 251 11.07 -29.26 4.40
C GLU A 251 12.36 -28.99 3.61
N VAL A 252 12.26 -28.32 2.47
CA VAL A 252 13.40 -28.06 1.57
C VAL A 252 14.12 -26.75 1.93
N LEU A 253 13.53 -25.88 2.75
CA LEU A 253 14.12 -24.60 3.16
C LEU A 253 15.56 -24.71 3.74
N PRO A 254 15.91 -25.74 4.53
CA PRO A 254 17.29 -25.94 4.98
C PRO A 254 18.27 -26.20 3.83
N GLU A 255 17.84 -26.85 2.75
CA GLU A 255 18.68 -27.12 1.59
C GLU A 255 19.03 -25.83 0.85
N PHE A 256 18.11 -24.87 0.75
CA PHE A 256 18.39 -23.54 0.18
C PHE A 256 19.51 -22.81 0.93
N LEU A 257 19.57 -22.96 2.26
CA LEU A 257 20.64 -22.41 3.08
C LEU A 257 21.95 -23.18 2.87
N GLN A 258 21.92 -24.51 2.83
CA GLN A 258 23.10 -25.35 2.61
C GLN A 258 23.77 -25.08 1.26
N VAL A 259 22.96 -24.87 0.22
CA VAL A 259 23.42 -24.60 -1.14
C VAL A 259 23.82 -23.12 -1.32
N GLU A 260 23.56 -22.27 -0.33
CA GLU A 260 23.78 -20.82 -0.38
C GLU A 260 23.08 -20.16 -1.59
N ALA A 261 21.82 -20.56 -1.84
CA ALA A 261 21.08 -20.17 -3.03
C ALA A 261 21.00 -18.64 -3.21
N PHE A 262 20.76 -17.91 -2.13
CA PHE A 262 20.74 -16.44 -2.14
C PHE A 262 22.09 -15.85 -2.59
N THR A 263 23.21 -16.29 -2.00
CA THR A 263 24.55 -15.79 -2.32
C THR A 263 24.87 -16.05 -3.80
N LYS A 264 24.60 -17.27 -4.28
CA LYS A 264 24.83 -17.66 -5.68
C LYS A 264 24.00 -16.81 -6.65
N LEU A 265 22.70 -16.63 -6.38
CA LEU A 265 21.82 -15.77 -7.19
C LEU A 265 22.27 -14.31 -7.17
N SER A 266 22.59 -13.78 -5.99
CA SER A 266 23.05 -12.40 -5.83
C SER A 266 24.36 -12.15 -6.58
N THR A 267 25.34 -13.05 -6.48
CA THR A 267 26.62 -12.95 -7.20
C THR A 267 26.41 -13.08 -8.71
N ALA A 268 25.55 -14.00 -9.16
CA ALA A 268 25.26 -14.17 -10.57
C ALA A 268 24.59 -12.94 -11.19
N ILE A 269 23.60 -12.37 -10.52
CA ILE A 269 22.95 -11.11 -10.95
C ILE A 269 23.98 -9.98 -11.05
N GLY A 270 24.87 -9.85 -10.06
CA GLY A 270 25.97 -8.89 -10.11
C GLY A 270 26.85 -9.06 -11.35
N ARG A 271 27.32 -10.30 -11.61
CA ARG A 271 28.13 -10.62 -12.80
C ARG A 271 27.40 -10.37 -14.12
N VAL A 272 26.11 -10.68 -14.20
CA VAL A 272 25.29 -10.42 -15.40
C VAL A 272 25.16 -8.92 -15.66
N ILE A 273 24.91 -8.13 -14.61
CA ILE A 273 24.82 -6.66 -14.71
C ILE A 273 26.18 -6.05 -15.12
N GLU A 274 27.29 -6.61 -14.66
CA GLU A 274 28.65 -6.19 -15.05
C GLU A 274 29.00 -6.59 -16.49
N ALA A 275 28.62 -7.79 -16.92
CA ALA A 275 28.88 -8.30 -18.27
C ALA A 275 28.05 -7.57 -19.35
N GLN A 276 26.83 -7.14 -19.02
CA GLN A 276 25.95 -6.39 -19.93
C GLN A 276 26.07 -4.89 -19.71
N VAL A 277 27.08 -4.26 -20.30
CA VAL A 277 27.36 -2.81 -20.17
C VAL A 277 26.18 -1.94 -20.62
N ASP A 278 25.44 -2.38 -21.65
CA ASP A 278 24.28 -1.68 -22.21
C ASP A 278 22.95 -2.03 -21.50
N MET A 279 22.96 -2.80 -20.40
CA MET A 279 21.74 -3.15 -19.68
C MET A 279 21.05 -1.89 -19.14
N ALA A 280 19.80 -1.68 -19.55
CA ALA A 280 18.97 -0.61 -19.03
C ALA A 280 18.80 -0.72 -17.51
N ILE A 281 18.77 0.42 -16.81
CA ILE A 281 18.61 0.47 -15.35
C ILE A 281 17.33 -0.25 -14.89
N VAL A 282 16.23 -0.10 -15.66
CA VAL A 282 14.97 -0.84 -15.45
C VAL A 282 15.20 -2.35 -15.40
N GLY A 283 16.07 -2.87 -16.27
CA GLY A 283 16.41 -4.29 -16.34
C GLY A 283 17.14 -4.76 -15.08
N ALA A 284 18.15 -4.01 -14.66
CA ALA A 284 18.89 -4.29 -13.43
C ALA A 284 17.97 -4.25 -12.20
N ILE A 285 17.18 -3.19 -12.02
CA ILE A 285 16.26 -3.06 -10.88
C ILE A 285 15.24 -4.21 -10.88
N ALA A 286 14.70 -4.61 -12.03
CA ALA A 286 13.76 -5.72 -12.09
C ALA A 286 14.39 -7.07 -11.67
N LEU A 287 15.68 -7.28 -11.93
CA LEU A 287 16.42 -8.43 -11.38
C LEU A 287 16.54 -8.33 -9.84
N HIS A 288 16.83 -7.15 -9.30
CA HIS A 288 16.83 -6.93 -7.85
C HIS A 288 15.44 -7.15 -7.23
N VAL A 289 14.35 -6.73 -7.89
CA VAL A 289 12.96 -6.99 -7.46
C VAL A 289 12.68 -8.49 -7.41
N SER A 290 13.11 -9.23 -8.44
CA SER A 290 12.93 -10.68 -8.50
C SER A 290 13.72 -11.38 -7.40
N LEU A 291 14.97 -10.96 -7.16
CA LEU A 291 15.82 -11.47 -6.08
C LEU A 291 15.25 -11.15 -4.70
N LEU A 292 14.71 -9.95 -4.50
CA LEU A 292 14.07 -9.55 -3.26
C LEU A 292 12.81 -10.37 -3.01
N THR A 293 11.98 -10.56 -4.03
CA THR A 293 10.76 -11.39 -3.93
C THR A 293 11.10 -12.84 -3.57
N PHE A 294 12.14 -13.40 -4.18
CA PHE A 294 12.68 -14.71 -3.80
C PHE A 294 13.12 -14.72 -2.33
N THR A 295 13.92 -13.74 -1.92
CA THR A 295 14.43 -13.65 -0.55
C THR A 295 13.31 -13.56 0.48
N LEU A 296 12.29 -12.74 0.23
CA LEU A 296 11.13 -12.58 1.11
C LEU A 296 10.27 -13.85 1.22
N ARG A 297 10.30 -14.73 0.21
CA ARG A 297 9.57 -16.00 0.21
C ARG A 297 10.37 -17.14 0.86
N VAL A 298 11.65 -17.24 0.56
CA VAL A 298 12.51 -18.35 1.00
C VAL A 298 13.17 -18.09 2.36
N HIS A 299 13.54 -16.83 2.64
CA HIS A 299 14.25 -16.43 3.85
C HIS A 299 13.58 -15.21 4.52
N PRO A 300 12.33 -15.34 5.01
CA PRO A 300 11.60 -14.23 5.61
C PRO A 300 12.29 -13.64 6.85
N ASP A 301 13.03 -14.44 7.62
CA ASP A 301 13.67 -13.96 8.85
C ASP A 301 15.02 -13.25 8.63
N ARG A 302 15.56 -13.29 7.40
CA ARG A 302 16.90 -12.79 7.06
C ARG A 302 16.85 -11.36 6.50
N LEU A 303 16.69 -10.40 7.40
CA LEU A 303 16.70 -8.96 7.06
C LEU A 303 18.04 -8.50 6.47
N ASP A 304 19.15 -9.18 6.81
CA ASP A 304 20.47 -8.93 6.26
C ASP A 304 20.52 -9.16 4.74
N TYR A 305 19.85 -10.21 4.24
CA TYR A 305 19.74 -10.47 2.81
C TYR A 305 18.90 -9.41 2.11
N VAL A 306 17.79 -8.99 2.71
CA VAL A 306 16.96 -7.89 2.18
C VAL A 306 17.78 -6.61 2.07
N ASP A 307 18.51 -6.23 3.13
CA ASP A 307 19.35 -5.02 3.13
C ASP A 307 20.50 -5.11 2.11
N GLN A 308 21.06 -6.31 1.88
CA GLN A 308 22.08 -6.53 0.86
C GLN A 308 21.54 -6.34 -0.56
N VAL A 309 20.31 -6.77 -0.85
CA VAL A 309 19.67 -6.54 -2.16
C VAL A 309 19.43 -5.04 -2.37
N LEU A 310 18.92 -4.35 -1.36
CA LEU A 310 18.72 -2.89 -1.40
C LEU A 310 20.05 -2.16 -1.59
N GLY A 311 21.09 -2.52 -0.83
CA GLY A 311 22.43 -1.94 -0.96
C GLY A 311 23.06 -2.19 -2.35
N SER A 312 22.77 -3.34 -2.96
CA SER A 312 23.21 -3.62 -4.33
C SER A 312 22.46 -2.78 -5.36
N CYS A 313 21.18 -2.50 -5.14
CA CYS A 313 20.40 -1.55 -5.93
C CYS A 313 20.97 -0.12 -5.80
N VAL A 314 21.28 0.34 -4.57
CA VAL A 314 21.91 1.65 -4.32
C VAL A 314 23.22 1.79 -5.11
N LYS A 315 24.09 0.78 -5.11
CA LYS A 315 25.34 0.80 -5.90
C LYS A 315 25.10 1.00 -7.40
N LYS A 316 24.00 0.47 -7.94
CA LYS A 316 23.64 0.67 -9.35
C LYS A 316 23.05 2.06 -9.60
N LEU A 317 22.33 2.61 -8.62
CA LEU A 317 21.72 3.93 -8.67
C LEU A 317 22.71 5.08 -8.43
N SER A 318 23.77 4.86 -7.63
CA SER A 318 24.77 5.87 -7.24
C SER A 318 25.57 6.47 -8.41
N GLY A 319 25.40 5.96 -9.63
CA GLY A 319 25.97 6.52 -10.85
C GLY A 319 25.11 7.60 -11.54
N LYS A 320 23.89 7.87 -11.07
CA LYS A 320 23.00 8.90 -11.64
C LYS A 320 22.36 9.77 -10.54
N PRO A 321 22.25 11.10 -10.73
CA PRO A 321 21.77 12.01 -9.70
C PRO A 321 20.28 11.84 -9.36
N LYS A 322 19.41 11.56 -10.35
CA LYS A 322 17.98 11.22 -10.17
C LYS A 322 17.48 10.31 -11.30
N LEU A 323 16.49 9.47 -11.02
CA LEU A 323 15.85 8.57 -11.98
C LEU A 323 14.70 9.28 -12.72
N ASP A 324 14.90 9.61 -14.00
CA ASP A 324 13.84 10.23 -14.83
C ASP A 324 12.98 9.21 -15.62
N ASP A 325 13.34 7.93 -15.62
CA ASP A 325 12.60 6.90 -16.37
C ASP A 325 11.42 6.37 -15.56
N ASN A 326 10.20 6.70 -15.98
CA ASN A 326 8.93 6.23 -15.38
C ASN A 326 8.82 4.70 -15.24
N ARG A 327 9.52 3.92 -16.07
CA ARG A 327 9.52 2.46 -15.93
C ARG A 327 10.48 2.02 -14.82
N ALA A 328 11.59 2.73 -14.64
CA ALA A 328 12.56 2.46 -13.58
C ALA A 328 11.96 2.83 -12.22
N THR A 329 11.33 4.00 -12.11
CA THR A 329 10.67 4.45 -10.86
C THR A 329 9.61 3.46 -10.41
N LYS A 330 8.75 2.98 -11.32
CA LYS A 330 7.78 1.90 -11.01
C LYS A 330 8.43 0.63 -10.47
N GLN A 331 9.60 0.24 -10.97
CA GLN A 331 10.33 -0.91 -10.46
C GLN A 331 10.96 -0.65 -9.08
N VAL A 332 11.43 0.57 -8.81
CA VAL A 332 11.90 0.95 -7.47
C VAL A 332 10.76 0.96 -6.47
N VAL A 333 9.59 1.49 -6.84
CA VAL A 333 8.39 1.42 -6.00
C VAL A 333 8.04 -0.04 -5.71
N ALA A 334 8.03 -0.92 -6.71
CA ALA A 334 7.80 -2.35 -6.50
C ALA A 334 8.85 -2.99 -5.57
N LEU A 335 10.12 -2.59 -5.67
CA LEU A 335 11.21 -3.04 -4.81
C LEU A 335 10.97 -2.64 -3.34
N LEU A 336 10.58 -1.39 -3.09
CA LEU A 336 10.36 -0.86 -1.74
C LEU A 336 9.02 -1.30 -1.13
N SER A 337 7.99 -1.54 -1.94
CA SER A 337 6.71 -2.06 -1.47
C SER A 337 6.78 -3.54 -1.06
N ALA A 338 7.63 -4.36 -1.70
CA ALA A 338 7.66 -5.80 -1.45
C ALA A 338 7.95 -6.18 0.03
N PRO A 339 8.91 -5.55 0.74
CA PRO A 339 9.09 -5.77 2.18
C PRO A 339 7.88 -5.33 3.00
N LEU A 340 7.25 -4.21 2.65
CA LEU A 340 6.09 -3.66 3.37
C LEU A 340 4.85 -4.55 3.27
N ASP A 341 4.69 -5.27 2.15
CA ASP A 341 3.60 -6.22 1.96
C ASP A 341 3.82 -7.54 2.71
N LYS A 342 5.08 -7.92 2.93
CA LYS A 342 5.44 -9.21 3.55
C LYS A 342 5.54 -9.15 5.07
N TYR A 343 6.12 -8.07 5.62
CA TYR A 343 6.30 -7.92 7.05
C TYR A 343 5.08 -7.24 7.68
N ASN A 344 4.44 -7.92 8.64
CA ASN A 344 3.35 -7.33 9.42
C ASN A 344 3.86 -6.19 10.31
N ASP A 345 5.10 -6.29 10.79
CA ASP A 345 5.77 -5.25 11.54
C ASP A 345 6.61 -4.38 10.61
N ILE A 346 6.03 -3.29 10.13
CA ILE A 346 6.72 -2.33 9.25
C ILE A 346 7.98 -1.77 9.92
N VAL A 347 8.03 -1.79 11.25
CA VAL A 347 9.22 -1.37 12.00
C VAL A 347 10.46 -2.16 11.58
N THR A 348 10.36 -3.45 11.28
CA THR A 348 11.53 -4.22 10.83
C THR A 348 12.00 -3.78 9.45
N ALA A 349 11.09 -3.42 8.55
CA ALA A 349 11.43 -2.86 7.25
C ALA A 349 12.02 -1.44 7.37
N LEU A 350 11.53 -0.62 8.30
CA LEU A 350 12.04 0.73 8.57
C LEU A 350 13.44 0.73 9.19
N THR A 351 13.87 -0.37 9.83
CA THR A 351 15.24 -0.50 10.37
C THR A 351 16.30 -0.84 9.31
N LEU A 352 15.91 -1.09 8.06
CA LEU A 352 16.84 -1.42 6.99
C LEU A 352 17.71 -0.23 6.60
N SER A 353 19.03 -0.37 6.71
CA SER A 353 19.98 0.73 6.57
C SER A 353 20.02 1.32 5.15
N ASN A 354 19.78 0.49 4.13
CA ASN A 354 19.80 0.92 2.74
C ASN A 354 18.43 1.32 2.20
N TYR A 355 17.34 1.13 2.97
CA TYR A 355 16.00 1.52 2.53
C TYR A 355 15.88 3.04 2.32
N PRO A 356 16.28 3.91 3.27
CA PRO A 356 16.29 5.37 3.05
C PRO A 356 17.19 5.77 1.87
N ARG A 357 18.33 5.10 1.70
CA ARG A 357 19.29 5.41 0.62
C ARG A 357 18.73 5.14 -0.78
N VAL A 358 17.84 4.16 -0.93
CA VAL A 358 17.14 3.94 -2.21
C VAL A 358 16.15 5.08 -2.45
N MET A 359 15.46 5.54 -1.40
CA MET A 359 14.48 6.62 -1.46
C MET A 359 15.13 7.97 -1.83
N ASP A 360 16.36 8.23 -1.39
CA ASP A 360 17.16 9.42 -1.76
C ASP A 360 17.38 9.58 -3.29
N HIS A 361 17.29 8.49 -4.05
CA HIS A 361 17.46 8.50 -5.51
C HIS A 361 16.16 8.73 -6.29
N LEU A 362 15.01 8.78 -5.61
CA LEU A 362 13.71 9.05 -6.20
C LEU A 362 13.48 10.55 -6.40
N ASP A 363 12.68 10.89 -7.40
CA ASP A 363 12.12 12.22 -7.57
C ASP A 363 11.05 12.52 -6.51
N ASN A 364 10.66 13.79 -6.39
CA ASN A 364 9.76 14.24 -5.33
C ASN A 364 8.36 13.61 -5.46
N GLU A 365 7.85 13.41 -6.68
CA GLU A 365 6.53 12.81 -6.89
C GLU A 365 6.54 11.33 -6.50
N THR A 366 7.53 10.56 -6.96
CA THR A 366 7.64 9.15 -6.57
C THR A 366 7.89 8.99 -5.07
N ASN A 367 8.63 9.90 -4.43
CA ASN A 367 8.81 9.91 -2.98
C ASN A 367 7.48 10.08 -2.22
N LYS A 368 6.60 10.98 -2.69
CA LYS A 368 5.26 11.13 -2.10
C LYS A 368 4.42 9.86 -2.26
N VAL A 369 4.44 9.24 -3.45
CA VAL A 369 3.75 7.97 -3.70
C VAL A 369 4.24 6.89 -2.74
N MET A 370 5.56 6.76 -2.57
CA MET A 370 6.13 5.76 -1.66
C MET A 370 5.80 6.07 -0.19
N ALA A 371 5.83 7.34 0.22
CA ALA A 371 5.43 7.76 1.55
C ALA A 371 3.96 7.39 1.84
N MET A 372 3.06 7.59 0.87
CA MET A 372 1.66 7.17 0.98
C MET A 372 1.52 5.65 1.10
N VAL A 373 2.30 4.87 0.35
CA VAL A 373 2.32 3.40 0.48
C VAL A 373 2.77 2.96 1.87
N ILE A 374 3.79 3.62 2.45
CA ILE A 374 4.25 3.36 3.82
C ILE A 374 3.11 3.61 4.82
N ILE A 375 2.44 4.77 4.73
CA ILE A 375 1.32 5.12 5.61
C ILE A 375 0.18 4.10 5.46
N GLN A 376 -0.22 3.77 4.23
CA GLN A 376 -1.28 2.81 3.96
C GLN A 376 -0.95 1.42 4.52
N SER A 377 0.30 0.98 4.42
CA SER A 377 0.73 -0.30 5.01
C SER A 377 0.58 -0.27 6.54
N ILE A 378 1.00 0.82 7.21
CA ILE A 378 0.84 0.99 8.67
C ILE A 378 -0.63 0.93 9.07
N MET A 379 -1.50 1.60 8.32
CA MET A 379 -2.94 1.58 8.56
C MET A 379 -3.56 0.19 8.33
N LYS A 380 -3.15 -0.51 7.27
CA LYS A 380 -3.70 -1.82 6.91
C LYS A 380 -3.39 -2.89 7.96
N ASN A 381 -2.18 -2.84 8.54
CA ASN A 381 -1.72 -3.81 9.52
C ASN A 381 -2.06 -3.41 10.97
N ASN A 382 -2.61 -2.20 11.21
CA ASN A 382 -2.82 -1.61 12.53
C ASN A 382 -1.56 -1.63 13.41
N THR A 383 -0.39 -1.39 12.81
CA THR A 383 0.90 -1.44 13.51
C THR A 383 1.11 -0.14 14.30
N TYR A 384 1.29 -0.24 15.62
CA TYR A 384 1.66 0.91 16.45
C TYR A 384 3.17 1.14 16.43
N ILE A 385 3.56 2.42 16.30
CA ILE A 385 4.97 2.82 16.41
C ILE A 385 5.18 3.44 17.79
N SER A 386 5.99 2.76 18.59
CA SER A 386 6.07 3.02 20.03
C SER A 386 7.37 3.65 20.53
N THR A 387 8.34 4.02 19.67
CA THR A 387 9.56 4.69 20.15
C THR A 387 9.89 5.94 19.35
N ALA A 388 10.42 6.96 20.01
CA ALA A 388 10.75 8.24 19.39
C ALA A 388 11.76 8.11 18.24
N ASP A 389 12.75 7.22 18.37
CA ASP A 389 13.75 6.96 17.32
C ASP A 389 13.11 6.41 16.04
N LYS A 390 12.14 5.50 16.16
CA LYS A 390 11.41 4.94 15.01
C LYS A 390 10.54 5.99 14.35
N VAL A 391 9.95 6.88 15.15
CA VAL A 391 9.16 8.02 14.65
C VAL A 391 10.07 8.98 13.88
N GLU A 392 11.28 9.28 14.36
CA GLU A 392 12.23 10.14 13.62
C GLU A 392 12.56 9.55 12.24
N VAL A 393 12.86 8.25 12.17
CA VAL A 393 13.15 7.56 10.90
C VAL A 393 11.94 7.58 9.96
N LEU A 394 10.74 7.29 10.48
CA LEU A 394 9.52 7.33 9.68
C LEU A 394 9.26 8.73 9.12
N PHE A 395 9.38 9.77 9.95
CA PHE A 395 9.12 11.15 9.54
C PHE A 395 10.13 11.68 8.52
N GLU A 396 11.38 11.24 8.57
CA GLU A 396 12.35 11.52 7.48
C GLU A 396 11.96 10.82 6.17
N LEU A 397 11.42 9.59 6.21
CA LEU A 397 10.95 8.90 5.00
C LEU A 397 9.71 9.56 4.39
N ILE A 398 8.78 10.05 5.21
CA ILE A 398 7.57 10.73 4.72
C ILE A 398 7.73 12.25 4.59
N LYS A 399 8.96 12.76 4.68
CA LYS A 399 9.26 14.19 4.67
C LYS A 399 8.68 14.95 3.47
N GLY A 400 8.61 14.31 2.30
CA GLY A 400 7.99 14.88 1.10
C GLY A 400 6.48 15.16 1.23
N LEU A 401 5.79 14.54 2.20
CA LEU A 401 4.39 14.85 2.53
C LEU A 401 4.28 15.96 3.59
N ILE A 402 5.33 16.16 4.39
CA ILE A 402 5.36 17.09 5.53
C ILE A 402 5.90 18.45 5.13
N VAL A 403 6.93 18.53 4.29
CA VAL A 403 7.61 19.78 3.92
C VAL A 403 7.61 19.92 2.40
N ASP A 404 7.41 21.15 1.91
CA ASP A 404 7.62 21.43 0.49
C ASP A 404 9.10 21.28 0.15
N LEU A 405 9.40 20.33 -0.73
CA LEU A 405 10.75 20.12 -1.24
C LEU A 405 11.01 21.13 -2.37
N ASP A 406 12.21 21.73 -2.40
CA ASP A 406 12.60 22.74 -3.38
C ASP A 406 12.23 22.33 -4.82
N GLY A 407 11.46 23.18 -5.50
CA GLY A 407 11.05 23.01 -6.91
C GLY A 407 9.61 22.56 -7.14
N SER A 408 8.79 22.36 -6.10
CA SER A 408 7.35 22.11 -6.25
C SER A 408 6.58 23.37 -6.66
N ASN A 409 6.06 23.41 -7.89
CA ASN A 409 5.11 24.45 -8.31
C ASN A 409 3.80 24.29 -7.53
N VAL A 410 3.55 25.19 -6.58
CA VAL A 410 2.39 25.17 -5.69
C VAL A 410 1.06 25.34 -6.46
N ASP A 411 1.11 25.86 -7.69
CA ASP A 411 -0.05 26.22 -8.50
C ASP A 411 -0.59 25.07 -9.39
N GLU A 412 0.08 23.91 -9.45
CA GLU A 412 -0.34 22.75 -10.27
C GLU A 412 -0.80 21.52 -9.45
N VAL A 413 -0.88 21.65 -8.13
CA VAL A 413 -1.26 20.52 -7.25
C VAL A 413 -2.78 20.39 -7.18
N ASP A 414 -3.31 19.19 -7.44
CA ASP A 414 -4.72 18.89 -7.21
C ASP A 414 -5.04 19.02 -5.71
N GLU A 415 -5.99 19.90 -5.37
CA GLU A 415 -6.39 20.13 -3.97
C GLU A 415 -7.02 18.88 -3.34
N GLU A 416 -7.69 18.02 -4.11
CA GLU A 416 -8.27 16.78 -3.60
C GLU A 416 -7.16 15.80 -3.18
N ASP A 417 -6.20 15.56 -4.07
CA ASP A 417 -5.04 14.71 -3.80
C ASP A 417 -4.21 15.24 -2.61
N PHE A 418 -3.97 16.56 -2.57
CA PHE A 418 -3.27 17.20 -1.45
C PHE A 418 -4.00 16.98 -0.12
N ASN A 419 -5.32 17.14 -0.11
CA ASN A 419 -6.11 16.92 1.10
C ASN A 419 -6.07 15.43 1.53
N GLU A 420 -6.10 14.49 0.61
CA GLU A 420 -5.95 13.05 0.91
C GLU A 420 -4.57 12.72 1.49
N GLU A 421 -3.50 13.29 0.93
CA GLU A 421 -2.14 13.19 1.45
C GLU A 421 -2.09 13.68 2.91
N GLN A 422 -2.57 14.89 3.18
CA GLN A 422 -2.51 15.49 4.51
C GLN A 422 -3.41 14.77 5.53
N ASN A 423 -4.59 14.30 5.10
CA ASN A 423 -5.45 13.47 5.95
C ASN A 423 -4.79 12.14 6.31
N SER A 424 -4.00 11.57 5.41
CA SER A 424 -3.25 10.33 5.67
C SER A 424 -2.15 10.55 6.70
N VAL A 425 -1.42 11.68 6.64
CA VAL A 425 -0.46 12.08 7.68
C VAL A 425 -1.16 12.31 9.02
N ALA A 426 -2.32 12.98 9.03
CA ALA A 426 -3.09 13.18 10.26
C ALA A 426 -3.54 11.85 10.89
N ARG A 427 -3.94 10.86 10.08
CA ARG A 427 -4.25 9.50 10.55
C ARG A 427 -3.03 8.77 11.09
N LEU A 428 -1.85 8.95 10.47
CA LEU A 428 -0.60 8.36 10.93
C LEU A 428 -0.26 8.75 12.37
N ILE A 429 -0.49 10.02 12.75
CA ILE A 429 -0.24 10.52 14.11
C ILE A 429 -1.02 9.71 15.16
N HIS A 430 -2.23 9.24 14.83
CA HIS A 430 -3.03 8.41 15.74
C HIS A 430 -2.53 6.97 15.88
N MET A 431 -1.63 6.50 15.00
CA MET A 431 -0.96 5.20 15.09
C MET A 431 0.36 5.25 15.88
N LEU A 432 0.76 6.45 16.34
CA LEU A 432 1.89 6.62 17.22
C LEU A 432 1.39 6.50 18.66
N HIS A 433 1.76 5.42 19.35
CA HIS A 433 1.30 5.15 20.71
C HIS A 433 2.34 4.36 21.50
N ASN A 434 2.57 4.78 22.73
CA ASN A 434 3.28 4.03 23.75
C ASN A 434 2.50 4.12 25.06
N ASP A 435 2.46 3.03 25.81
CA ASP A 435 1.81 2.96 27.12
C ASP A 435 2.60 3.72 28.20
N ASP A 436 3.91 3.86 28.02
CA ASP A 436 4.77 4.68 28.88
C ASP A 436 4.57 6.18 28.59
N PRO A 437 4.12 6.98 29.58
CA PRO A 437 3.85 8.41 29.38
C PRO A 437 5.08 9.23 28.98
N GLU A 438 6.27 8.86 29.43
CA GLU A 438 7.50 9.60 29.12
C GLU A 438 7.93 9.38 27.68
N GLU A 439 7.95 8.13 27.22
CA GLU A 439 8.22 7.81 25.82
C GLU A 439 7.15 8.37 24.88
N MET A 440 5.88 8.34 25.29
CA MET A 440 4.79 8.98 24.53
C MET A 440 4.98 10.50 24.42
N PHE A 441 5.44 11.16 25.49
CA PHE A 441 5.76 12.59 25.44
C PHE A 441 6.94 12.89 24.50
N LYS A 442 7.98 12.04 24.49
CA LYS A 442 9.09 12.15 23.52
C LYS A 442 8.59 12.00 22.09
N ILE A 443 7.73 11.02 21.81
CA ILE A 443 7.09 10.84 20.51
C ILE A 443 6.36 12.12 20.09
N ILE A 444 5.53 12.70 20.96
CA ILE A 444 4.79 13.94 20.68
C ILE A 444 5.76 15.10 20.36
N CYS A 445 6.85 15.25 21.13
CA CYS A 445 7.86 16.27 20.88
C CYS A 445 8.55 16.08 19.51
N THR A 446 8.89 14.85 19.15
CA THR A 446 9.47 14.50 17.84
C THR A 446 8.51 14.83 16.71
N VAL A 447 7.24 14.45 16.84
CA VAL A 447 6.19 14.74 15.85
C VAL A 447 5.98 16.25 15.69
N LYS A 448 5.94 17.00 16.81
CA LYS A 448 5.87 18.47 16.79
C LYS A 448 7.02 19.06 15.98
N LYS A 449 8.27 18.66 16.26
CA LYS A 449 9.47 19.16 15.57
C LYS A 449 9.32 19.06 14.04
N HIS A 450 8.87 17.92 13.53
CA HIS A 450 8.69 17.72 12.09
C HIS A 450 7.52 18.50 11.52
N ILE A 451 6.34 18.44 12.13
CA ILE A 451 5.12 19.08 11.59
C ILE A 451 5.25 20.60 11.57
N MET A 452 5.92 21.21 12.55
CA MET A 452 6.10 22.66 12.60
C MET A 452 6.92 23.20 11.41
N SER A 453 7.65 22.35 10.69
CA SER A 453 8.37 22.74 9.47
C SER A 453 7.51 22.71 8.19
N GLY A 454 6.27 22.20 8.25
CA GLY A 454 5.46 21.90 7.07
C GLY A 454 4.72 23.07 6.42
N GLY A 455 4.79 24.26 7.01
CA GLY A 455 4.24 25.49 6.45
C GLY A 455 2.71 25.63 6.55
N PRO A 456 2.16 26.75 6.05
CA PRO A 456 0.80 27.18 6.39
C PRO A 456 -0.32 26.27 5.84
N ARG A 457 -0.13 25.64 4.69
CA ARG A 457 -1.17 24.79 4.07
C ARG A 457 -1.38 23.46 4.79
N ARG A 458 -0.34 22.91 5.43
CA ARG A 458 -0.36 21.56 6.04
C ARG A 458 -0.70 21.56 7.53
N LEU A 459 -0.34 22.63 8.23
CA LEU A 459 -0.58 22.75 9.67
C LEU A 459 -2.06 22.57 10.07
N PRO A 460 -3.06 23.10 9.33
CA PRO A 460 -4.47 22.89 9.67
C PRO A 460 -4.93 21.43 9.73
N PHE A 461 -4.25 20.52 9.01
CA PHE A 461 -4.60 19.09 8.97
C PHE A 461 -3.90 18.28 10.08
N THR A 462 -2.62 18.59 10.31
CA THR A 462 -1.72 17.78 11.14
C THR A 462 -1.64 18.25 12.60
N VAL A 463 -1.86 19.54 12.86
CA VAL A 463 -1.87 20.09 14.22
C VAL A 463 -3.02 19.55 15.08
N PRO A 464 -4.29 19.49 14.60
CA PRO A 464 -5.38 18.97 15.42
C PRO A 464 -5.14 17.54 15.90
N SER A 465 -4.64 16.65 15.04
CA SER A 465 -4.35 15.26 15.38
C SER A 465 -3.25 15.13 16.43
N LEU A 466 -2.19 15.96 16.34
CA LEU A 466 -1.16 16.05 17.37
C LEU A 466 -1.73 16.54 18.71
N ILE A 467 -2.57 17.57 18.70
CA ILE A 467 -3.20 18.10 19.91
C ILE A 467 -4.07 17.05 20.57
N PHE A 468 -4.93 16.36 19.83
CA PHE A 468 -5.77 15.30 20.40
C PHE A 468 -4.95 14.11 20.93
N SER A 469 -3.80 13.80 20.32
CA SER A 469 -2.86 12.81 20.85
C SER A 469 -2.28 13.24 22.20
N ALA A 470 -1.85 14.50 22.33
CA ALA A 470 -1.37 15.06 23.59
C ALA A 470 -2.47 15.19 24.66
N LEU A 471 -3.69 15.55 24.29
CA LEU A 471 -4.84 15.58 25.21
C LEU A 471 -5.19 14.17 25.73
N ARG A 472 -5.02 13.13 24.90
CA ARG A 472 -5.18 11.73 25.34
C ARG A 472 -4.13 11.36 26.39
N LEU A 473 -2.87 11.78 26.21
CA LEU A 473 -1.81 11.59 27.19
C LEU A 473 -2.13 12.31 28.52
N ILE A 474 -2.65 13.54 28.46
CA ILE A 474 -3.08 14.28 29.67
C ILE A 474 -4.16 13.50 30.45
N ARG A 475 -5.17 12.96 29.76
CA ARG A 475 -6.22 12.15 30.40
C ARG A 475 -5.69 10.85 30.99
N GLN A 476 -4.66 10.25 30.39
CA GLN A 476 -4.01 9.07 30.94
C GLN A 476 -3.27 9.40 32.25
N LEU A 477 -2.58 10.54 32.29
CA LEU A 477 -1.87 11.01 33.50
C LEU A 477 -2.83 11.30 34.66
N GLN A 478 -4.02 11.85 34.40
CA GLN A 478 -5.07 12.05 35.42
C GLN A 478 -5.55 10.75 36.08
N GLY A 479 -5.51 9.62 35.36
CA GLY A 479 -5.94 8.31 35.88
C GLY A 479 -4.90 7.61 36.76
N GLN A 480 -3.68 8.14 36.84
CA GLN A 480 -2.52 7.52 37.50
C GLN A 480 -2.08 8.22 38.80
N ASP A 481 -2.92 9.06 39.41
CA ASP A 481 -2.66 9.77 40.68
C ASP A 481 -2.54 8.85 41.93
N GLY A 482 -2.16 7.59 41.76
CA GLY A 482 -1.74 6.67 42.82
C GLY A 482 -0.26 6.31 42.70
N ASP A 483 0.57 6.87 43.60
CA ASP A 483 1.96 6.53 43.94
C ASP A 483 2.85 5.96 42.81
N VAL A 484 3.61 6.83 42.14
CA VAL A 484 4.82 6.42 41.40
C VAL A 484 6.06 6.90 42.14
N VAL A 485 6.76 5.93 42.76
CA VAL A 485 8.09 6.07 43.33
C VAL A 485 9.12 5.97 42.20
N GLY A 486 9.81 7.07 41.88
CA GLY A 486 10.90 7.11 40.90
C GLY A 486 11.63 8.47 40.92
N GLU A 487 12.96 8.46 40.75
CA GLU A 487 13.85 9.63 40.92
C GLU A 487 13.93 10.58 39.70
N GLU A 488 13.21 10.34 38.61
CA GLU A 488 13.16 11.26 37.45
C GLU A 488 11.91 12.16 37.53
N VAL A 489 12.07 13.47 37.26
CA VAL A 489 10.97 14.45 37.38
C VAL A 489 9.86 14.06 36.38
N PRO A 490 8.69 13.58 36.84
CA PRO A 490 7.68 13.02 35.95
C PRO A 490 7.17 14.07 34.95
N THR A 491 6.76 13.62 33.77
CA THR A 491 6.08 14.46 32.77
C THR A 491 4.79 15.02 33.36
N THR A 492 4.82 16.30 33.74
CA THR A 492 3.64 16.94 34.33
C THR A 492 2.68 17.43 33.24
N PRO A 493 1.36 17.37 33.47
CA PRO A 493 0.36 17.93 32.55
C PRO A 493 0.66 19.37 32.14
N LYS A 494 1.25 20.18 33.05
CA LYS A 494 1.70 21.56 32.77
C LYS A 494 2.69 21.66 31.61
N LYS A 495 3.68 20.76 31.52
CA LYS A 495 4.65 20.75 30.40
C LYS A 495 3.94 20.43 29.07
N ILE A 496 2.97 19.53 29.10
CA ILE A 496 2.18 19.18 27.90
C ILE A 496 1.30 20.36 27.47
N PHE A 497 0.67 21.06 28.42
CA PHE A 497 -0.11 22.26 28.10
C PHE A 497 0.74 23.41 27.55
N GLN A 498 1.97 23.61 28.04
CA GLN A 498 2.91 24.57 27.45
C GLN A 498 3.24 24.21 26.00
N LEU A 499 3.53 22.93 25.75
CA LEU A 499 3.79 22.42 24.40
C LEU A 499 2.59 22.66 23.47
N LEU A 500 1.37 22.39 23.95
CA LEU A 500 0.12 22.62 23.23
C LEU A 500 -0.10 24.10 22.91
N ASN A 501 0.18 24.99 23.85
CA ASN A 501 0.04 26.44 23.63
C ASN A 501 0.95 26.92 22.50
N GLU A 502 2.24 26.56 22.54
CA GLU A 502 3.21 26.90 21.48
C GLU A 502 2.77 26.35 20.12
N THR A 503 2.21 25.13 20.08
CA THR A 503 1.74 24.50 18.83
C THR A 503 0.51 25.20 18.27
N ILE A 504 -0.44 25.63 19.11
CA ILE A 504 -1.64 26.37 18.66
C ILE A 504 -1.27 27.80 18.26
N GLU A 505 -0.33 28.44 18.95
CA GLU A 505 0.18 29.76 18.59
C GLU A 505 0.78 29.75 17.17
N ALA A 506 1.57 28.73 16.83
CA ALA A 506 2.07 28.56 15.47
C ALA A 506 0.93 28.43 14.43
N LEU A 507 -0.16 27.72 14.76
CA LEU A 507 -1.34 27.60 13.88
C LEU A 507 -2.11 28.92 13.73
N SER A 508 -2.13 29.74 14.77
CA SER A 508 -2.82 31.03 14.74
C SER A 508 -2.20 32.00 13.74
N SER A 509 -0.87 31.95 13.56
CA SER A 509 -0.13 32.75 12.58
C SER A 509 -0.43 32.40 11.12
N VAL A 510 -1.17 31.32 10.87
CA VAL A 510 -1.34 30.65 9.56
C VAL A 510 -2.74 30.88 8.95
N SER A 511 -3.46 31.92 9.38
CA SER A 511 -4.79 32.28 8.81
C SER A 511 -5.88 31.21 8.99
N SER A 512 -5.80 30.38 10.05
CA SER A 512 -6.88 29.47 10.47
C SER A 512 -7.41 29.76 11.89
N PRO A 513 -7.82 31.02 12.18
CA PRO A 513 -8.14 31.46 13.54
C PRO A 513 -9.32 30.72 14.17
N GLU A 514 -10.30 30.28 13.37
CA GLU A 514 -11.43 29.49 13.87
C GLU A 514 -11.01 28.13 14.42
N LEU A 515 -10.05 27.47 13.75
CA LEU A 515 -9.56 26.16 14.17
C LEU A 515 -8.72 26.31 15.44
N ALA A 516 -7.81 27.27 15.47
CA ALA A 516 -7.01 27.59 16.65
C ALA A 516 -7.89 27.91 17.87
N LEU A 517 -8.96 28.70 17.69
CA LEU A 517 -9.92 28.99 18.76
C LEU A 517 -10.59 27.72 19.30
N ARG A 518 -11.06 26.83 18.42
CA ARG A 518 -11.67 25.55 18.84
C ARG A 518 -10.67 24.69 19.63
N LEU A 519 -9.41 24.66 19.19
CA LEU A 519 -8.35 23.91 19.87
C LEU A 519 -8.01 24.51 21.24
N TYR A 520 -7.91 25.83 21.36
CA TYR A 520 -7.75 26.49 22.66
C TYR A 520 -8.89 26.16 23.63
N LEU A 521 -10.14 26.17 23.17
CA LEU A 521 -11.29 25.79 24.00
C LEU A 521 -11.23 24.32 24.44
N GLN A 522 -10.81 23.41 23.57
CA GLN A 522 -10.63 21.99 23.94
C GLN A 522 -9.48 21.80 24.94
N CYS A 523 -8.37 22.53 24.79
CA CYS A 523 -7.28 22.53 25.77
C CYS A 523 -7.72 23.13 27.11
N ALA A 524 -8.56 24.18 27.10
CA ALA A 524 -9.13 24.75 28.31
C ALA A 524 -10.06 23.76 29.02
N GLU A 525 -10.89 23.02 28.28
CA GLU A 525 -11.72 21.94 28.84
C GLU A 525 -10.86 20.84 29.48
N ALA A 526 -9.79 20.41 28.84
CA ALA A 526 -8.87 19.44 29.43
C ALA A 526 -8.11 19.98 30.66
N ALA A 527 -7.74 21.26 30.66
CA ALA A 527 -7.12 21.91 31.82
C ALA A 527 -8.09 22.04 32.99
N ASN A 528 -9.38 22.23 32.70
CA ASN A 528 -10.45 22.20 33.70
C ASN A 528 -10.58 20.82 34.34
N ASP A 529 -10.54 19.74 33.53
CA ASP A 529 -10.57 18.37 34.06
C ASP A 529 -9.33 18.05 34.94
N CYS A 530 -8.20 18.74 34.75
CA CYS A 530 -6.98 18.63 35.56
C CYS A 530 -6.96 19.55 36.80
N ASP A 531 -8.03 20.29 37.08
CA ASP A 531 -8.07 21.34 38.12
C ASP A 531 -6.92 22.37 37.99
N HIS A 532 -6.53 22.72 36.75
CA HIS A 532 -5.46 23.67 36.46
C HIS A 532 -6.01 25.04 36.01
N GLU A 533 -6.54 25.80 36.97
CA GLU A 533 -7.18 27.10 36.73
C GLU A 533 -6.32 28.09 35.90
N PRO A 534 -5.03 28.34 36.21
CA PRO A 534 -4.25 29.35 35.50
C PRO A 534 -4.08 29.03 34.01
N VAL A 535 -3.91 27.74 33.70
CA VAL A 535 -3.74 27.24 32.33
C VAL A 535 -5.06 27.35 31.55
N ALA A 536 -6.17 26.95 32.17
CA ALA A 536 -7.49 27.12 31.56
C ALA A 536 -7.80 28.59 31.28
N TYR A 537 -7.46 29.49 32.21
CA TYR A 537 -7.69 30.93 32.07
C TYR A 537 -6.84 31.54 30.94
N GLU A 538 -5.59 31.12 30.81
CA GLU A 538 -4.70 31.52 29.73
C GLU A 538 -5.27 31.12 28.37
N PHE A 539 -5.68 29.85 28.20
CA PHE A 539 -6.28 29.38 26.94
C PHE A 539 -7.56 30.13 26.58
N PHE A 540 -8.44 30.44 27.54
CA PHE A 540 -9.61 31.29 27.28
C PHE A 540 -9.21 32.71 26.88
N THR A 541 -8.18 33.26 27.51
CA THR A 541 -7.69 34.60 27.17
C THR A 541 -7.18 34.62 25.73
N GLN A 542 -6.38 33.63 25.31
CA GLN A 542 -5.92 33.50 23.92
C GLN A 542 -7.09 33.31 22.95
N ALA A 543 -8.09 32.49 23.30
CA ALA A 543 -9.29 32.33 22.48
C ALA A 543 -10.08 33.65 22.30
N PHE A 544 -10.14 34.50 23.33
CA PHE A 544 -10.75 35.82 23.23
C PHE A 544 -9.94 36.79 22.37
N VAL A 545 -8.60 36.75 22.44
CA VAL A 545 -7.72 37.55 21.57
C VAL A 545 -7.96 37.17 20.10
N LEU A 546 -7.95 35.88 19.77
CA LEU A 546 -8.24 35.43 18.40
C LEU A 546 -9.63 35.85 17.91
N TYR A 547 -10.63 35.77 18.78
CA TYR A 547 -11.98 36.22 18.45
C TYR A 547 -12.04 37.72 18.11
N GLU A 548 -11.28 38.55 18.84
CA GLU A 548 -11.30 40.01 18.67
C GLU A 548 -10.44 40.49 17.49
N GLU A 549 -9.26 39.90 17.31
CA GLU A 549 -8.26 40.39 16.36
C GLU A 549 -8.34 39.72 14.99
N GLU A 550 -8.60 38.40 14.94
CA GLU A 550 -8.44 37.60 13.71
C GLU A 550 -9.77 37.15 13.06
N ILE A 551 -10.83 36.91 13.85
CA ILE A 551 -12.12 36.43 13.31
C ILE A 551 -12.99 37.62 12.87
N ALA A 552 -12.89 37.98 11.58
CA ALA A 552 -13.68 39.08 11.00
C ALA A 552 -15.05 38.67 10.42
N ASP A 553 -15.22 37.42 9.96
CA ASP A 553 -16.48 37.00 9.34
C ASP A 553 -17.63 36.94 10.35
N SER A 554 -18.77 37.54 10.00
CA SER A 554 -19.90 37.66 10.92
C SER A 554 -20.52 36.32 11.30
N LYS A 555 -20.50 35.28 10.44
CA LYS A 555 -21.04 33.96 10.79
C LYS A 555 -20.03 33.18 11.65
N ALA A 556 -18.75 33.30 11.33
CA ALA A 556 -17.65 32.73 12.11
C ALA A 556 -17.64 33.30 13.54
N GLN A 557 -17.79 34.61 13.71
CA GLN A 557 -17.90 35.26 15.02
C GLN A 557 -19.08 34.70 15.83
N VAL A 558 -20.25 34.55 15.21
CA VAL A 558 -21.41 33.96 15.87
C VAL A 558 -21.12 32.53 16.32
N THR A 559 -20.50 31.72 15.48
CA THR A 559 -20.14 30.34 15.84
C THR A 559 -19.12 30.31 16.98
N ALA A 560 -18.06 31.11 16.88
CA ALA A 560 -17.00 31.22 17.87
C ALA A 560 -17.53 31.65 19.24
N ILE A 561 -18.38 32.68 19.31
CA ILE A 561 -18.91 33.14 20.60
C ILE A 561 -19.84 32.12 21.24
N HIS A 562 -20.64 31.39 20.45
CA HIS A 562 -21.48 30.31 21.00
C HIS A 562 -20.63 29.16 21.54
N LEU A 563 -19.52 28.82 20.88
CA LEU A 563 -18.56 27.82 21.38
C LEU A 563 -17.89 28.30 22.67
N ILE A 564 -17.44 29.56 22.75
CA ILE A 564 -16.87 30.15 23.97
C ILE A 564 -17.88 30.07 25.12
N ILE A 565 -19.15 30.47 24.89
CA ILE A 565 -20.21 30.40 25.91
C ILE A 565 -20.45 28.95 26.34
N GLY A 566 -20.57 28.02 25.39
CA GLY A 566 -20.83 26.61 25.69
C GLY A 566 -19.68 25.91 26.41
N SER A 567 -18.43 26.25 26.11
CA SER A 567 -17.26 25.75 26.84
C SER A 567 -17.20 26.39 28.23
N LEU A 568 -17.32 27.72 28.35
CA LEU A 568 -17.30 28.42 29.65
C LEU A 568 -18.42 27.96 30.61
N GLN A 569 -19.58 27.59 30.07
CA GLN A 569 -20.67 27.01 30.87
C GLN A 569 -20.25 25.70 31.55
N ARG A 570 -19.42 24.89 30.89
CA ARG A 570 -18.95 23.59 31.39
C ARG A 570 -17.74 23.69 32.34
N MET A 571 -17.16 24.89 32.50
CA MET A 571 -15.99 25.10 33.36
C MET A 571 -16.39 25.30 34.82
N ASN A 572 -15.83 24.46 35.68
CA ASN A 572 -15.98 24.47 37.14
C ASN A 572 -14.67 24.86 37.87
N VAL A 573 -13.52 24.86 37.18
CA VAL A 573 -12.20 25.15 37.76
C VAL A 573 -12.01 26.63 38.14
N PHE A 574 -12.79 27.55 37.56
CA PHE A 574 -12.58 28.99 37.77
C PHE A 574 -13.14 29.47 39.10
N GLY A 575 -12.29 30.21 39.84
CA GLY A 575 -12.72 31.02 40.96
C GLY A 575 -13.66 32.15 40.54
N VAL A 576 -14.35 32.75 41.51
CA VAL A 576 -15.42 33.74 41.29
C VAL A 576 -14.93 34.93 40.45
N GLU A 577 -13.74 35.47 40.73
CA GLU A 577 -13.20 36.65 40.03
C GLU A 577 -12.85 36.37 38.56
N ASN A 578 -12.15 35.26 38.31
CA ASN A 578 -11.76 34.86 36.96
C ASN A 578 -13.00 34.52 36.13
N ARG A 579 -13.96 33.79 36.71
CA ARG A 579 -15.23 33.47 36.05
C ARG A 579 -16.05 34.73 35.76
N ASP A 580 -16.15 35.67 36.69
CA ASP A 580 -16.87 36.93 36.47
C ASP A 580 -16.24 37.73 35.32
N THR A 581 -14.91 37.79 35.28
CA THR A 581 -14.17 38.47 34.21
C THR A 581 -14.45 37.86 32.83
N LEU A 582 -14.36 36.53 32.70
CA LEU A 582 -14.59 35.83 31.43
C LEU A 582 -16.05 35.91 30.98
N THR A 583 -17.01 35.77 31.91
CA THR A 583 -18.44 35.88 31.60
C THR A 583 -18.83 37.31 31.21
N HIS A 584 -18.25 38.33 31.84
CA HIS A 584 -18.43 39.72 31.44
C HIS A 584 -17.89 39.98 30.02
N LYS A 585 -16.69 39.48 29.70
CA LYS A 585 -16.12 39.56 28.34
C LYS A 585 -17.04 38.87 27.32
N ALA A 586 -17.44 37.63 27.55
CA ALA A 586 -18.34 36.88 26.66
C ALA A 586 -19.68 37.61 26.42
N THR A 587 -20.27 38.16 27.48
CA THR A 587 -21.51 38.95 27.40
C THR A 587 -21.30 40.26 26.64
N GLY A 588 -20.15 40.89 26.82
CA GLY A 588 -19.73 42.09 26.10
C GLY A 588 -19.62 41.83 24.60
N TYR A 589 -18.89 40.80 24.18
CA TYR A 589 -18.72 40.43 22.77
C TYR A 589 -20.04 39.97 22.13
N SER A 590 -20.86 39.20 22.84
CA SER A 590 -22.20 38.80 22.38
C SER A 590 -23.08 40.02 22.03
N ALA A 591 -22.93 41.11 22.77
CA ALA A 591 -23.63 42.35 22.51
C ALA A 591 -22.99 43.24 21.42
N LYS A 592 -21.77 42.94 20.97
CA LYS A 592 -21.08 43.66 19.88
C LYS A 592 -21.34 43.04 18.49
N LEU A 593 -21.98 41.87 18.41
CA LEU A 593 -22.34 41.25 17.13
C LEU A 593 -23.16 42.20 16.23
N LEU A 594 -22.87 42.14 14.92
CA LEU A 594 -23.43 43.07 13.93
C LEU A 594 -24.93 42.86 13.69
N LYS A 595 -25.34 41.60 13.47
CA LYS A 595 -26.73 41.25 13.15
C LYS A 595 -27.57 41.16 14.41
N LYS A 596 -28.70 41.87 14.45
CA LYS A 596 -29.59 41.89 15.62
C LYS A 596 -30.15 40.50 16.01
N PRO A 597 -30.57 39.62 15.07
CA PRO A 597 -31.00 38.27 15.44
C PRO A 597 -29.89 37.48 16.13
N ASP A 598 -28.69 37.48 15.57
CA ASP A 598 -27.56 36.72 16.12
C ASP A 598 -27.09 37.28 17.47
N LYS A 599 -27.08 38.62 17.60
CA LYS A 599 -26.86 39.33 18.85
C LYS A 599 -27.88 38.95 19.92
N CYS A 600 -29.16 38.87 19.55
CA CYS A 600 -30.23 38.46 20.46
C CYS A 600 -29.99 37.03 20.97
N ARG A 601 -29.64 36.11 20.07
CA ARG A 601 -29.36 34.71 20.38
C ARG A 601 -28.16 34.52 21.30
N ALA A 602 -27.05 35.18 20.98
CA ALA A 602 -25.87 35.14 21.82
C ALA A 602 -26.12 35.73 23.22
N VAL A 603 -26.85 36.85 23.31
CA VAL A 603 -27.13 37.52 24.60
C VAL A 603 -28.03 36.69 25.51
N TYR A 604 -29.10 36.06 25.00
CA TYR A 604 -29.86 35.15 25.85
C TYR A 604 -29.07 33.86 26.13
N ALA A 605 -28.17 33.41 25.26
CA ALA A 605 -27.32 32.25 25.54
C ALA A 605 -26.39 32.52 26.73
N CYS A 606 -25.86 33.75 26.87
CA CYS A 606 -25.09 34.16 28.05
C CYS A 606 -25.86 34.03 29.38
N SER A 607 -27.20 34.01 29.37
CA SER A 607 -27.96 33.77 30.60
C SER A 607 -27.61 32.43 31.27
N HIS A 608 -27.24 31.41 30.47
CA HIS A 608 -26.85 30.09 30.98
C HIS A 608 -25.51 30.12 31.72
N LEU A 609 -24.67 31.14 31.52
CA LEU A 609 -23.41 31.31 32.27
C LEU A 609 -23.65 31.67 33.75
N PHE A 610 -24.79 32.31 34.04
CA PHE A 610 -25.20 32.77 35.37
C PHE A 610 -26.13 31.79 36.09
N TRP A 611 -26.43 30.65 35.46
CA TRP A 611 -27.35 29.64 36.01
C TRP A 611 -26.91 28.23 35.62
N VAL A 612 -26.09 27.63 36.49
CA VAL A 612 -25.55 26.27 36.35
C VAL A 612 -26.18 25.37 37.41
N ASP A 613 -26.65 24.19 37.00
CA ASP A 613 -27.46 23.30 37.85
C ASP A 613 -26.64 22.38 38.79
N ASP A 614 -25.32 22.55 38.87
CA ASP A 614 -24.43 21.75 39.72
C ASP A 614 -24.48 22.17 41.20
N GLN A 615 -24.00 21.31 42.10
CA GLN A 615 -24.06 21.52 43.57
C GLN A 615 -23.34 22.80 44.03
N ASP A 616 -22.26 23.17 43.34
CA ASP A 616 -21.50 24.43 43.54
C ASP A 616 -21.69 25.44 42.38
N GLY A 617 -22.74 25.23 41.56
CA GLY A 617 -23.05 26.06 40.40
C GLY A 617 -23.55 27.46 40.77
N ILE A 618 -23.16 28.47 39.98
CA ILE A 618 -23.66 29.85 40.14
C ILE A 618 -25.15 29.90 39.80
N LYS A 619 -25.96 30.45 40.70
CA LYS A 619 -27.40 30.71 40.51
C LYS A 619 -27.72 32.18 40.77
N ASP A 620 -27.35 33.04 39.83
CA ASP A 620 -27.65 34.48 39.89
C ASP A 620 -28.88 34.80 39.01
N GLY A 621 -30.06 34.76 39.64
CA GLY A 621 -31.33 35.00 38.96
C GLY A 621 -31.48 36.44 38.42
N GLU A 622 -30.81 37.42 39.03
CA GLU A 622 -30.90 38.82 38.62
C GLU A 622 -30.13 39.06 37.31
N ARG A 623 -28.93 38.49 37.20
CA ARG A 623 -28.13 38.57 35.96
C ARG A 623 -28.75 37.77 34.82
N VAL A 624 -29.36 36.61 35.12
CA VAL A 624 -30.18 35.88 34.13
C VAL A 624 -31.29 36.78 33.58
N LEU A 625 -32.06 37.43 34.46
CA LEU A 625 -33.13 38.33 34.05
C LEU A 625 -32.59 39.54 33.26
N LEU A 626 -31.42 40.07 33.62
CA LEU A 626 -30.76 41.15 32.89
C LEU A 626 -30.42 40.75 31.45
N CYS A 627 -29.85 39.56 31.24
CA CYS A 627 -29.58 39.01 29.91
C CYS A 627 -30.86 38.85 29.10
N LEU A 628 -31.90 38.27 29.70
CA LEU A 628 -33.18 38.05 29.02
C LEU A 628 -33.91 39.36 28.68
N LYS A 629 -33.91 40.35 29.58
CA LYS A 629 -34.44 41.70 29.31
C LYS A 629 -33.65 42.40 28.20
N ARG A 630 -32.31 42.23 28.17
CA ARG A 630 -31.46 42.79 27.11
C ARG A 630 -31.75 42.11 25.76
N ALA A 631 -31.90 40.79 25.73
CA ALA A 631 -32.28 40.05 24.52
C ALA A 631 -33.66 40.52 24.00
N LEU A 632 -34.65 40.68 24.90
CA LEU A 632 -35.98 41.19 24.55
C LEU A 632 -35.92 42.60 23.93
N ARG A 633 -35.11 43.51 24.49
CA ARG A 633 -34.90 44.85 23.89
C ARG A 633 -34.29 44.77 22.50
N ILE A 634 -33.35 43.85 22.26
CA ILE A 634 -32.73 43.64 20.96
C ILE A 634 -33.73 43.07 19.95
N ALA A 635 -34.57 42.11 20.38
CA ALA A 635 -35.64 41.54 19.58
C ALA A 635 -36.68 42.60 19.18
N ASN A 636 -37.14 43.43 20.11
CA ASN A 636 -38.02 44.57 19.83
C ASN A 636 -37.39 45.52 18.80
N ALA A 637 -36.13 45.89 18.98
CA ALA A 637 -35.45 46.76 18.03
C ALA A 637 -35.25 46.10 16.65
N ALA A 638 -35.20 44.77 16.56
CA ALA A 638 -35.14 44.04 15.30
C ALA A 638 -36.51 44.02 14.61
N GLN A 639 -37.58 43.82 15.38
CA GLN A 639 -38.97 43.87 14.93
C GLN A 639 -39.33 45.26 14.39
N GLU A 640 -39.00 46.33 15.11
CA GLU A 640 -39.22 47.71 14.67
C GLU A 640 -38.51 48.01 13.33
N MET A 641 -37.28 47.53 13.14
CA MET A 641 -36.56 47.69 11.87
C MET A 641 -37.22 46.92 10.72
N ALA A 642 -37.72 45.71 10.97
CA ALA A 642 -38.42 44.92 9.97
C ALA A 642 -39.74 45.58 9.55
N ASN A 643 -40.50 46.10 10.51
CA ASN A 643 -41.75 46.82 10.27
C ASN A 643 -41.54 48.08 9.41
N VAL A 644 -40.41 48.78 9.57
CA VAL A 644 -40.04 49.96 8.76
C VAL A 644 -39.60 49.59 7.34
N ALA A 645 -38.98 48.42 7.16
CA ALA A 645 -38.40 47.98 5.87
C ALA A 645 -39.41 47.48 4.82
N ARG A 646 -40.73 47.68 5.02
CA ARG A 646 -41.85 47.34 4.11
C ARG A 646 -41.58 46.15 3.17
N GLY A 647 -41.68 44.93 3.70
CA GLY A 647 -41.62 43.70 2.89
C GLY A 647 -40.99 42.48 3.58
N SER A 648 -40.52 42.60 4.82
CA SER A 648 -40.05 41.47 5.63
C SER A 648 -40.90 41.39 6.90
N SER A 649 -41.60 40.28 7.10
CA SER A 649 -42.07 39.88 8.44
C SER A 649 -40.87 39.92 9.38
N GLY A 650 -41.03 40.57 10.53
CA GLY A 650 -39.98 40.64 11.55
C GLY A 650 -39.76 39.28 12.21
N PRO A 651 -38.64 39.09 12.93
CA PRO A 651 -38.29 37.79 13.47
C PRO A 651 -39.10 37.47 14.74
N VAL A 652 -40.42 37.26 14.60
CA VAL A 652 -41.32 36.82 15.69
C VAL A 652 -40.79 35.55 16.36
N THR A 653 -40.09 34.72 15.60
CA THR A 653 -39.35 33.54 16.07
C THR A 653 -38.41 33.84 17.25
N LEU A 654 -37.75 35.00 17.29
CA LEU A 654 -36.88 35.38 18.40
C LEU A 654 -37.64 35.58 19.70
N PHE A 655 -38.85 36.13 19.66
CA PHE A 655 -39.67 36.28 20.87
C PHE A 655 -40.12 34.93 21.40
N VAL A 656 -40.48 33.98 20.52
CA VAL A 656 -40.82 32.61 20.91
C VAL A 656 -39.59 31.89 21.49
N GLU A 657 -38.40 32.05 20.90
CA GLU A 657 -37.14 31.53 21.45
C GLU A 657 -36.86 32.10 22.86
N ILE A 658 -37.02 33.41 23.05
CA ILE A 658 -36.87 34.07 24.36
C ILE A 658 -37.89 33.52 25.35
N LEU A 659 -39.17 33.41 24.96
CA LEU A 659 -40.24 32.86 25.81
C LEU A 659 -39.87 31.46 26.30
N ASN A 660 -39.36 30.60 25.42
CA ASN A 660 -38.88 29.26 25.81
C ASN A 660 -37.71 29.32 26.81
N LYS A 661 -36.84 30.33 26.73
CA LYS A 661 -35.79 30.56 27.76
C LYS A 661 -36.37 31.04 29.09
N TYR A 662 -37.37 31.91 29.09
CA TYR A 662 -38.08 32.29 30.32
C TYR A 662 -38.76 31.06 30.97
N ILE A 663 -39.43 30.23 30.17
CA ILE A 663 -40.05 28.98 30.62
C ILE A 663 -39.00 28.05 31.22
N TYR A 664 -37.84 27.86 30.56
CA TYR A 664 -36.75 27.03 31.08
C TYR A 664 -36.33 27.45 32.50
N TYR A 665 -36.05 28.74 32.72
CA TYR A 665 -35.62 29.21 34.04
C TYR A 665 -36.74 29.25 35.07
N PHE A 666 -37.98 29.42 34.64
CA PHE A 666 -39.16 29.30 35.49
C PHE A 666 -39.29 27.87 36.06
N GLU A 667 -39.09 26.85 35.22
CA GLU A 667 -39.08 25.45 35.65
C GLU A 667 -37.91 25.14 36.58
N LYS A 668 -36.74 25.73 36.32
CA LYS A 668 -35.55 25.62 37.19
C LYS A 668 -35.68 26.37 38.52
N GLY A 669 -36.80 27.07 38.73
CA GLY A 669 -37.13 27.71 40.01
C GLY A 669 -36.45 29.06 40.22
N ASN A 670 -36.09 29.78 39.16
CA ASN A 670 -35.55 31.14 39.29
C ASN A 670 -36.66 32.09 39.81
N PRO A 671 -36.51 32.68 41.01
CA PRO A 671 -37.56 33.50 41.64
C PRO A 671 -37.80 34.83 40.91
N GLN A 672 -36.84 35.29 40.10
CA GLN A 672 -36.93 36.55 39.37
C GLN A 672 -37.83 36.44 38.12
N ILE A 673 -38.19 35.22 37.70
CA ILE A 673 -39.08 34.99 36.58
C ILE A 673 -40.46 34.59 37.13
N THR A 674 -41.45 35.43 36.89
CA THR A 674 -42.81 35.25 37.38
C THR A 674 -43.75 34.80 36.27
N SER A 675 -44.90 34.25 36.65
CA SER A 675 -45.99 33.94 35.71
C SER A 675 -46.42 35.16 34.90
N ASP A 676 -46.37 36.35 35.51
CA ASP A 676 -46.81 37.60 34.90
C ASP A 676 -45.88 38.05 33.77
N THR A 677 -44.56 37.82 33.89
CA THR A 677 -43.61 38.14 32.81
C THR A 677 -43.75 37.18 31.65
N ILE A 678 -44.03 35.90 31.92
CA ILE A 678 -44.35 34.90 30.88
C ILE A 678 -45.65 35.27 30.16
N GLN A 679 -46.69 35.63 30.92
CA GLN A 679 -47.98 36.06 30.37
C GLN A 679 -47.82 37.29 29.46
N GLY A 680 -47.09 38.31 29.91
CA GLY A 680 -46.83 39.51 29.12
C GLY A 680 -46.07 39.22 27.83
N LEU A 681 -45.17 38.24 27.81
CA LEU A 681 -44.47 37.81 26.60
C LEU A 681 -45.39 37.05 25.63
N ILE A 682 -46.30 36.21 26.13
CA ILE A 682 -47.30 35.51 25.30
C ILE A 682 -48.23 36.52 24.62
N GLU A 683 -48.69 37.53 25.37
CA GLU A 683 -49.54 38.60 24.84
C GLU A 683 -48.82 39.44 23.79
N LEU A 684 -47.54 39.75 24.02
CA LEU A 684 -46.70 40.45 23.06
C LEU A 684 -46.55 39.66 21.75
N ILE A 685 -46.21 38.37 21.84
CA ILE A 685 -46.05 37.49 20.67
C ILE A 685 -47.36 37.40 19.90
N THR A 686 -48.48 37.21 20.60
CA THR A 686 -49.81 37.12 19.97
C THR A 686 -50.18 38.39 19.21
N THR A 687 -49.86 39.55 19.79
CA THR A 687 -50.12 40.86 19.16
C THR A 687 -49.27 41.05 17.91
N GLU A 688 -47.99 40.73 17.97
CA GLU A 688 -47.08 40.85 16.82
C GLU A 688 -47.46 39.88 15.69
N MET A 689 -47.83 38.62 16.01
CA MET A 689 -48.33 37.66 15.02
C MET A 689 -49.61 38.12 14.32
N GLN A 690 -50.53 38.76 15.04
CA GLN A 690 -51.78 39.30 14.47
C GLN A 690 -51.55 40.52 13.58
N SER A 691 -50.44 41.25 13.79
CA SER A 691 -50.07 42.41 12.98
C SER A 691 -49.47 42.02 11.61
N ASP A 692 -48.96 40.80 11.47
CA ASP A 692 -48.19 40.28 10.34
C ASP A 692 -49.07 39.72 9.20
N ASN A 693 -50.07 40.50 8.73
CA ASN A 693 -51.13 40.04 7.83
C ASN A 693 -50.75 39.88 6.33
N ALA A 694 -49.48 39.67 5.95
CA ALA A 694 -49.12 39.51 4.52
C ALA A 694 -48.03 38.48 4.16
N SER A 695 -47.37 37.82 5.11
CA SER A 695 -46.51 36.67 4.81
C SER A 695 -46.21 35.85 6.07
N ALA A 696 -47.22 35.16 6.61
CA ALA A 696 -47.01 34.22 7.72
C ALA A 696 -46.00 33.15 7.30
N LEU A 697 -44.82 33.14 7.91
CA LEU A 697 -43.88 32.02 7.82
C LEU A 697 -44.53 30.86 8.58
N PRO A 698 -44.93 29.74 7.94
CA PRO A 698 -45.66 28.64 8.60
C PRO A 698 -44.93 28.04 9.82
N VAL A 699 -43.63 28.29 9.93
CA VAL A 699 -42.74 27.76 10.96
C VAL A 699 -42.89 28.49 12.30
N SER A 700 -43.09 29.82 12.31
CA SER A 700 -43.24 30.58 13.58
C SER A 700 -44.53 30.23 14.29
N ASP A 701 -45.62 30.06 13.54
CA ASP A 701 -46.94 29.73 14.05
C ASP A 701 -46.96 28.32 14.65
N ALA A 702 -46.36 27.36 13.95
CA ALA A 702 -46.21 26.00 14.45
C ALA A 702 -45.33 25.94 15.72
N PHE A 703 -44.24 26.72 15.76
CA PHE A 703 -43.34 26.76 16.92
C PHE A 703 -44.01 27.37 18.14
N PHE A 704 -44.71 28.50 17.98
CA PHE A 704 -45.46 29.14 19.07
C PHE A 704 -46.61 28.25 19.56
N ALA A 705 -47.39 27.64 18.65
CA ALA A 705 -48.43 26.69 19.00
C ALA A 705 -47.88 25.47 19.76
N GLY A 706 -46.68 25.01 19.41
CA GLY A 706 -45.95 23.97 20.13
C GLY A 706 -45.62 24.39 21.57
N THR A 707 -45.05 25.59 21.75
CA THR A 707 -44.77 26.15 23.08
C THR A 707 -46.04 26.30 23.92
N LEU A 708 -47.15 26.76 23.33
CA LEU A 708 -48.43 26.89 24.04
C LEU A 708 -49.00 25.53 24.47
N ARG A 709 -48.93 24.51 23.59
CA ARG A 709 -49.30 23.13 23.96
C ARG A 709 -48.44 22.58 25.09
N TYR A 710 -47.15 22.90 25.09
CA TYR A 710 -46.25 22.50 26.18
C TYR A 710 -46.66 23.12 27.51
N ILE A 711 -47.00 24.42 27.52
CA ILE A 711 -47.50 25.09 28.73
C ILE A 711 -48.83 24.44 29.21
N GLN A 712 -49.76 24.16 28.30
CA GLN A 712 -51.02 23.47 28.62
C GLN A 712 -50.76 22.05 29.17
N PHE A 713 -49.80 21.33 28.61
CA PHE A 713 -49.40 20.01 29.11
C PHE A 713 -48.84 20.09 30.53
N GLN A 714 -47.96 21.07 30.83
CA GLN A 714 -47.42 21.24 32.18
C GLN A 714 -48.51 21.58 33.21
N LYS A 715 -49.54 22.33 32.82
CA LYS A 715 -50.73 22.55 33.67
C LYS A 715 -51.48 21.25 33.97
N GLN A 716 -51.76 20.46 32.94
CA GLN A 716 -52.52 19.21 33.07
C GLN A 716 -51.78 18.13 33.86
N LYS A 717 -50.44 18.15 33.84
CA LYS A 717 -49.60 17.18 34.56
C LYS A 717 -49.76 17.24 36.08
N GLY A 718 -50.21 18.36 36.64
CA GLY A 718 -50.43 18.56 38.07
C GLY A 718 -49.14 18.57 38.92
N GLY A 719 -49.28 18.81 40.23
CA GLY A 719 -48.17 18.95 41.19
C GLY A 719 -47.62 20.38 41.30
N ILE A 720 -46.54 20.57 42.08
CA ILE A 720 -45.95 21.89 42.40
C ILE A 720 -45.60 22.70 41.15
N LEU A 721 -45.16 22.03 40.07
CA LEU A 721 -44.87 22.71 38.81
C LEU A 721 -46.15 23.12 38.09
N GLY A 722 -47.18 22.26 38.05
CA GLY A 722 -48.47 22.56 37.42
C GLY A 722 -49.18 23.75 38.08
N GLU A 723 -49.17 23.83 39.42
CA GLU A 723 -49.71 24.96 40.19
C GLU A 723 -49.01 26.29 39.85
N LYS A 724 -47.71 26.25 39.54
CA LYS A 724 -46.97 27.45 39.09
C LYS A 724 -47.42 27.93 37.70
N TYR A 725 -47.89 27.04 36.83
CA TYR A 725 -48.35 27.41 35.49
C TYR A 725 -49.80 27.89 35.46
N ASP A 726 -50.66 27.51 36.42
CA ASP A 726 -52.07 27.91 36.50
C ASP A 726 -52.36 29.40 36.18
N PRO A 727 -51.62 30.39 36.72
CA PRO A 727 -51.86 31.81 36.42
C PRO A 727 -51.59 32.22 34.96
N ILE A 728 -50.82 31.45 34.17
CA ILE A 728 -50.47 31.78 32.78
C ILE A 728 -51.63 31.40 31.86
N LYS A 729 -52.26 32.35 31.18
CA LYS A 729 -53.37 32.10 30.24
C LYS A 729 -52.80 31.80 28.85
N VAL A 730 -53.19 30.65 28.29
CA VAL A 730 -52.77 30.14 26.98
C VAL A 730 -53.96 29.94 26.07
#